data_AF-A0AB32X385-F1
#
_entry.id   AF-A0AB32X385-F1
#
_cell.length_a   1.000
_cell.length_b   1.000
_cell.length_c   1.000
_cell.angle_alpha   90.00
_cell.angle_beta   90.00
_cell.angle_gamma   90.00
#
_symmetry.space_group_name_H-M   'P 1'
#
loop_
_entity.id
_entity.type
_entity.pdbx_description
1 polymer ?
#
loop_
_entity_poly.entity_id
_entity_poly.type
_entity_poly.pdbx_seq_one_letter_code
_entity_poly.pdbx_strand_id
1 'polypeptide(L)'
;MRFSFELAESNQDDSRRSLTPKEGVQWVPLQNHPVFTSAVGSGATATASASVRAVKNLLAWDGASRLYYWDSNKQCLHRISIRLGEPEPTSIVAASPSKVLQADVELNFVVNKISINRNGSALLLAGSDDLCVMYLYGRTSSKDNSIICRTVSIGSQIYSNESSAIRILQVSWHPYSDIHVGILSSDSVFRLFDLSSGVMQPEQEYYLQPVEPGRSRNAASICPVDFSFGGDHLWDRFSVFVLFSDGSVYILCPVVPFGSVYKWESILEMYGDAHTFGLKSANSVAVNNSNLAISWLEATFPELAQQGTDGENPSTIKARSHALFDASLALQGPLRKVCRDGEDEALAVRGAECEGRAVSFLYNLVSKDSILVTAWSGGQLQIDALADEIQPVWITGSAPRLRVDSHDHVLGIAMICEPNPAELSIVKLDQPLDNSVWLGHLPPLLRLAIVDLALPRKIESSYLITMYVDPLMPERIYSLHEGGVDSIVLHFLPFTSQINGKDESIKTPSVHPVLCTCQGETSSPSPLYGFVSLSDSFGYSWVVVVTSTQECVVLEMKTWNLLLPIQVDKEKPISLEEQKEKDTPNIISKELLGGPKSVLAPQASPNLRSVSADSIEGRSALHQYFKLFHENYVEYAHKVYFELKHHGPQLKRIIDDQHARLNEAQQKILNVETKQSMLEERIDCAVRLQNSLEQRLQHLRSLPGAHKKPLSRAEREFKSELDQFTGVELDALQASINTLRGRLRRYTQSSKDNLANQRRKMPGRNHMQDAQISQLKSSLAKLSLVNSESSKKVKLVESALKGKESSINKTISS
;
A
#
# COMPACT_ATOMS: atom_id res chain seq x y z
N MET A 1 37.82 -7.37 5.21
CA MET A 1 38.45 -8.65 4.81
C MET A 1 37.34 -9.64 4.52
N ARG A 2 37.27 -10.14 3.29
CA ARG A 2 36.30 -11.16 2.86
C ARG A 2 36.85 -12.53 3.27
N PHE A 3 36.03 -13.36 3.92
CA PHE A 3 36.35 -14.78 4.06
C PHE A 3 35.79 -15.53 2.85
N SER A 4 36.72 -16.04 2.05
CA SER A 4 36.53 -16.97 0.93
C SER A 4 36.57 -18.40 1.45
N PHE A 5 35.49 -19.15 1.24
CA PHE A 5 35.56 -20.62 1.28
C PHE A 5 35.66 -21.12 -0.16
N GLU A 6 36.87 -21.51 -0.56
CA GLU A 6 37.12 -22.35 -1.74
C GLU A 6 36.95 -23.81 -1.32
N LEU A 7 35.98 -24.51 -1.90
CA LEU A 7 35.88 -25.96 -1.83
C LEU A 7 36.35 -26.52 -3.18
N ALA A 8 37.45 -27.26 -3.16
CA ALA A 8 38.09 -27.84 -4.34
C ALA A 8 37.20 -28.90 -5.02
N GLU A 9 37.00 -28.76 -6.32
CA GLU A 9 36.38 -29.78 -7.18
C GLU A 9 37.40 -30.90 -7.46
N SER A 10 37.09 -32.12 -7.02
CA SER A 10 37.72 -33.35 -7.50
C SER A 10 36.85 -33.98 -8.60
N ASN A 11 37.37 -33.97 -9.83
CA ASN A 11 36.82 -34.71 -10.97
C ASN A 11 37.02 -36.22 -10.81
N GLN A 12 35.93 -36.99 -10.81
CA GLN A 12 35.77 -38.32 -11.47
C GLN A 12 34.50 -39.01 -10.97
N ASP A 13 33.42 -39.01 -11.76
CA ASP A 13 32.88 -40.22 -12.42
C ASP A 13 31.46 -39.97 -12.95
N ASP A 14 31.38 -39.91 -14.28
CA ASP A 14 30.17 -40.00 -15.08
C ASP A 14 29.54 -41.40 -14.93
N SER A 15 28.39 -41.50 -14.25
CA SER A 15 27.31 -42.45 -14.60
C SER A 15 26.16 -42.45 -13.58
N ARG A 16 25.32 -41.40 -13.60
CA ARG A 16 23.90 -41.48 -13.19
C ARG A 16 23.16 -40.27 -13.74
N ARG A 17 22.84 -40.32 -15.04
CA ARG A 17 21.91 -39.40 -15.68
C ARG A 17 20.56 -39.49 -14.97
N SER A 18 20.23 -38.48 -14.18
CA SER A 18 18.87 -38.21 -13.75
C SER A 18 18.04 -37.84 -14.99
N LEU A 19 17.15 -38.73 -15.40
CA LEU A 19 16.12 -38.47 -16.39
C LEU A 19 15.01 -37.62 -15.74
N THR A 20 15.22 -36.31 -15.64
CA THR A 20 14.12 -35.36 -15.52
C THR A 20 13.76 -34.88 -16.92
N PRO A 21 12.50 -34.98 -17.37
CA PRO A 21 12.09 -34.31 -18.60
C PRO A 21 12.26 -32.81 -18.38
N LYS A 22 13.10 -32.15 -19.19
CA LYS A 22 13.11 -30.70 -19.29
C LYS A 22 11.85 -30.29 -20.06
N GLU A 23 10.70 -30.29 -19.40
CA GLU A 23 9.54 -29.55 -19.89
C GLU A 23 9.96 -28.07 -19.95
N GLY A 24 9.96 -27.52 -21.16
CA GLY A 24 10.29 -26.11 -21.37
C GLY A 24 9.24 -25.25 -20.66
N VAL A 25 9.64 -24.53 -19.61
CA VAL A 25 8.76 -23.57 -18.94
C VAL A 25 8.48 -22.43 -19.91
N GLN A 26 7.21 -22.26 -20.28
CA GLN A 26 6.76 -21.14 -21.09
C GLN A 26 6.25 -20.02 -20.18
N TRP A 27 6.66 -18.78 -20.44
CA TRP A 27 6.13 -17.61 -19.74
C TRP A 27 4.97 -17.03 -20.54
N VAL A 28 3.79 -16.95 -19.92
CA VAL A 28 2.56 -16.42 -20.52
C VAL A 28 2.00 -15.29 -19.65
N PRO A 29 1.28 -14.30 -20.21
CA PRO A 29 0.57 -13.33 -19.38
C PRO A 29 -0.34 -14.02 -18.36
N LEU A 30 -0.35 -13.57 -17.10
CA LEU A 30 -1.08 -14.25 -16.02
C LEU A 30 -2.57 -14.46 -16.34
N GLN A 31 -3.22 -13.46 -16.96
CA GLN A 31 -4.61 -13.53 -17.43
C GLN A 31 -4.88 -14.64 -18.46
N ASN A 32 -3.85 -15.07 -19.20
CA ASN A 32 -3.95 -16.11 -20.22
C ASN A 32 -3.43 -17.47 -19.72
N HIS A 33 -3.14 -17.59 -18.42
CA HIS A 33 -2.56 -18.81 -17.88
C HIS A 33 -3.59 -19.97 -17.95
N PRO A 34 -3.20 -21.20 -18.35
CA PRO A 34 -4.13 -22.32 -18.57
C PRO A 34 -5.01 -22.73 -17.37
N VAL A 35 -4.60 -22.35 -16.17
CA VAL A 35 -5.37 -22.58 -14.93
C VAL A 35 -6.65 -21.73 -14.90
N PHE A 36 -6.68 -20.60 -15.61
CA PHE A 36 -7.81 -19.67 -15.66
C PHE A 36 -8.60 -19.76 -16.97
N THR A 37 -8.16 -20.59 -17.92
CA THR A 37 -8.91 -20.82 -19.16
C THR A 37 -9.99 -21.87 -18.91
N SER A 38 -11.25 -21.43 -18.96
CA SER A 38 -12.43 -22.30 -18.91
C SER A 38 -12.27 -23.46 -19.90
N ALA A 39 -12.37 -24.69 -19.41
CA ALA A 39 -12.51 -25.86 -20.26
C ALA A 39 -13.85 -25.77 -20.98
N VAL A 40 -13.83 -25.25 -22.21
CA VAL A 40 -14.93 -25.36 -23.16
C VAL A 40 -15.18 -26.85 -23.40
N GLY A 41 -16.12 -27.46 -22.65
CA GLY A 41 -16.49 -28.86 -22.89
C GLY A 41 -16.96 -29.73 -21.73
N SER A 42 -17.16 -29.24 -20.50
CA SER A 42 -17.88 -30.02 -19.49
C SER A 42 -19.18 -29.33 -19.13
N GLY A 43 -20.27 -29.73 -19.80
CA GLY A 43 -21.65 -29.44 -19.41
C GLY A 43 -22.03 -30.19 -18.14
N ALA A 44 -21.25 -30.05 -17.07
CA ALA A 44 -21.70 -30.38 -15.73
C ALA A 44 -22.36 -29.13 -15.18
N THR A 45 -23.69 -29.13 -15.19
CA THR A 45 -24.51 -28.25 -14.37
C THR A 45 -23.92 -28.25 -12.97
N ALA A 46 -23.23 -27.17 -12.60
CA ALA A 46 -22.90 -26.91 -11.22
C ALA A 46 -24.23 -26.87 -10.48
N THR A 47 -24.58 -27.96 -9.80
CA THR A 47 -25.59 -27.96 -8.78
C THR A 47 -25.13 -26.93 -7.77
N ALA A 48 -25.61 -25.71 -7.91
CA ALA A 48 -25.52 -24.68 -6.90
C ALA A 48 -26.29 -25.21 -5.69
N SER A 49 -25.65 -26.05 -4.89
CA SER A 49 -26.05 -26.25 -3.51
C SER A 49 -26.09 -24.85 -2.91
N ALA A 50 -27.26 -24.47 -2.39
CA ALA A 50 -27.52 -23.19 -1.77
C ALA A 50 -26.76 -23.03 -0.44
N SER A 51 -25.44 -23.24 -0.46
CA SER A 51 -24.55 -22.92 0.64
C SER A 51 -24.34 -21.42 0.63
N VAL A 52 -24.91 -20.76 1.64
CA VAL A 52 -24.69 -19.38 2.11
C VAL A 52 -23.80 -18.52 1.20
N ARG A 53 -24.39 -17.48 0.60
CA ARG A 53 -23.66 -16.40 -0.09
C ARG A 53 -22.51 -15.95 0.81
N ALA A 54 -21.28 -16.33 0.49
CA ALA A 54 -20.09 -15.97 1.23
C ALA A 54 -19.04 -15.50 0.22
N VAL A 55 -18.40 -14.36 0.50
CA VAL A 55 -17.28 -13.87 -0.33
C VAL A 55 -16.14 -14.86 -0.17
N LYS A 56 -15.65 -15.40 -1.29
CA LYS A 56 -14.53 -16.33 -1.30
C LYS A 56 -13.26 -15.59 -1.71
N ASN A 57 -12.17 -15.85 -1.01
CA ASN A 57 -10.84 -15.45 -1.47
C ASN A 57 -9.92 -16.68 -1.58
N LEU A 58 -9.86 -17.22 -2.80
CA LEU A 58 -9.10 -18.41 -3.18
C LEU A 58 -7.74 -18.07 -3.82
N LEU A 59 -7.27 -16.83 -3.65
CA LEU A 59 -5.96 -16.37 -4.09
C LEU A 59 -5.10 -15.93 -2.89
N ALA A 60 -3.81 -16.25 -2.95
CA ALA A 60 -2.81 -15.77 -2.00
C ALA A 60 -1.47 -15.51 -2.69
N TRP A 61 -0.68 -14.59 -2.16
CA TRP A 61 0.65 -14.22 -2.67
C TRP A 61 1.67 -14.24 -1.54
N ASP A 62 2.88 -14.72 -1.82
CA ASP A 62 3.96 -14.83 -0.83
C ASP A 62 4.72 -13.52 -0.57
N GLY A 63 4.30 -12.40 -1.14
CA GLY A 63 5.02 -11.14 -1.04
C GLY A 63 6.25 -11.05 -1.97
N ALA A 64 6.50 -12.06 -2.80
CA ALA A 64 7.66 -12.12 -3.68
C ALA A 64 7.28 -12.54 -5.11
N SER A 65 7.29 -13.84 -5.40
CA SER A 65 7.25 -14.36 -6.79
C SER A 65 6.32 -15.54 -7.00
N ARG A 66 5.52 -15.91 -5.99
CA ARG A 66 4.63 -17.08 -6.08
C ARG A 66 3.21 -16.67 -5.77
N LEU A 67 2.34 -16.93 -6.74
CA LEU A 67 0.90 -16.83 -6.61
C LEU A 67 0.33 -18.23 -6.34
N TYR A 68 -0.59 -18.30 -5.40
CA TYR A 68 -1.28 -19.52 -5.01
C TYR A 68 -2.76 -19.37 -5.34
N TYR A 69 -3.30 -20.36 -6.05
CA TYR A 69 -4.70 -20.42 -6.42
C TYR A 69 -5.29 -21.76 -6.01
N TRP A 70 -6.40 -21.74 -5.26
CA TRP A 70 -7.11 -22.95 -4.87
C TRP A 70 -8.20 -23.31 -5.90
N ASP A 71 -8.03 -24.43 -6.60
CA ASP A 71 -9.05 -24.98 -7.50
C ASP A 71 -10.05 -25.82 -6.68
N SER A 72 -11.23 -25.25 -6.44
CA SER A 72 -12.30 -25.92 -5.69
C SER A 72 -12.88 -27.16 -6.40
N ASN A 73 -12.78 -27.24 -7.72
CA ASN A 73 -13.32 -28.37 -8.48
C ASN A 73 -12.38 -29.58 -8.39
N LYS A 74 -11.07 -29.34 -8.43
CA LYS A 74 -10.04 -30.38 -8.33
C LYS A 74 -9.54 -30.62 -6.91
N GLN A 75 -9.94 -29.78 -5.95
CA GLN A 75 -9.46 -29.81 -4.56
C GLN A 75 -7.92 -29.79 -4.49
N CYS A 76 -7.30 -28.94 -5.31
CA CYS A 76 -5.84 -28.83 -5.38
C CYS A 76 -5.38 -27.38 -5.44
N LEU A 77 -4.15 -27.16 -4.98
CA LEU A 77 -3.51 -25.85 -4.95
C LEU A 77 -2.55 -25.71 -6.13
N HIS A 78 -2.79 -24.70 -6.96
CA HIS A 78 -1.87 -24.30 -8.02
C HIS A 78 -0.86 -23.29 -7.48
N ARG A 79 0.43 -23.62 -7.54
CA ARG A 79 1.53 -22.69 -7.29
C ARG A 79 2.09 -22.20 -8.62
N ILE A 80 1.84 -20.93 -8.90
CA ILE A 80 2.19 -20.24 -10.13
C ILE A 80 3.39 -19.32 -9.83
N SER A 81 4.51 -19.54 -10.50
CA SER A 81 5.63 -18.60 -10.43
C SER A 81 5.35 -17.40 -11.32
N ILE A 82 5.38 -16.21 -10.75
CA ILE A 82 5.11 -14.96 -11.44
C ILE A 82 6.38 -14.11 -11.52
N ARG A 83 6.51 -13.33 -12.59
CA ARG A 83 7.45 -12.23 -12.69
C ARG A 83 6.65 -10.96 -12.93
N LEU A 84 6.96 -9.96 -12.12
CA LEU A 84 6.33 -8.65 -12.13
C LEU A 84 7.21 -7.70 -12.95
N GLY A 85 6.61 -6.94 -13.87
CA GLY A 85 7.32 -5.90 -14.62
C GLY A 85 8.25 -6.39 -15.74
N GLU A 86 8.16 -7.66 -16.16
CA GLU A 86 8.92 -8.22 -17.29
C GLU A 86 7.97 -8.74 -18.39
N PRO A 87 8.15 -8.39 -19.68
CA PRO A 87 9.20 -7.54 -20.28
C PRO A 87 8.91 -6.03 -20.18
N GLU A 88 7.67 -5.65 -19.88
CA GLU A 88 7.24 -4.26 -19.68
C GLU A 88 6.85 -4.03 -18.22
N PRO A 89 7.07 -2.81 -17.66
CA PRO A 89 6.80 -2.51 -16.25
C PRO A 89 5.33 -2.70 -15.85
N THR A 90 4.41 -2.82 -16.80
CA THR A 90 2.97 -3.01 -16.54
C THR A 90 2.53 -4.48 -16.63
N SER A 91 3.41 -5.37 -17.11
CA SER A 91 3.07 -6.76 -17.42
C SER A 91 3.36 -7.73 -16.27
N ILE A 92 2.48 -8.71 -16.09
CA ILE A 92 2.69 -9.86 -15.18
C ILE A 92 2.73 -11.13 -16.03
N VAL A 93 3.87 -11.82 -16.01
CA VAL A 93 4.04 -13.11 -16.68
C VAL A 93 4.10 -14.25 -15.66
N ALA A 94 3.42 -15.35 -15.99
CA ALA A 94 3.28 -16.55 -15.20
C ALA A 94 3.96 -17.73 -15.91
N ALA A 95 4.65 -18.57 -15.13
CA ALA A 95 5.24 -19.81 -15.62
C ALA A 95 4.17 -20.87 -15.87
N SER A 96 4.15 -21.43 -17.07
CA SER A 96 3.30 -22.55 -17.48
C SER A 96 4.16 -23.78 -17.82
N PRO A 97 3.82 -24.98 -17.32
CA PRO A 97 2.66 -25.29 -16.47
C PRO A 97 2.85 -24.87 -15.01
N SER A 98 1.74 -24.62 -14.29
CA SER A 98 1.75 -24.40 -12.84
C SER A 98 2.15 -25.66 -12.09
N LYS A 99 2.79 -25.52 -10.93
CA LYS A 99 3.05 -26.66 -10.05
C LYS A 99 1.81 -26.98 -9.22
N VAL A 100 1.31 -28.21 -9.32
CA VAL A 100 0.12 -28.65 -8.59
C VAL A 100 0.53 -29.27 -7.25
N LEU A 101 -0.07 -28.78 -6.17
CA LEU A 101 0.06 -29.32 -4.82
C LEU A 101 -1.28 -29.91 -4.38
N GLN A 102 -1.26 -31.11 -3.82
CA GLN A 102 -2.43 -31.83 -3.34
C GLN A 102 -2.28 -32.08 -1.83
N ALA A 103 -3.39 -32.04 -1.10
CA ALA A 103 -3.40 -32.46 0.29
C ALA A 103 -3.17 -33.97 0.39
N ASP A 104 -2.49 -34.42 1.44
CA ASP A 104 -2.34 -35.84 1.78
C ASP A 104 -3.61 -36.47 2.38
N VAL A 105 -4.58 -35.64 2.78
CA VAL A 105 -5.89 -36.02 3.31
C VAL A 105 -6.99 -35.36 2.48
N GLU A 106 -8.11 -36.06 2.29
CA GLU A 106 -9.31 -35.51 1.64
C GLU A 106 -9.96 -34.44 2.53
N LEU A 107 -10.28 -33.29 1.93
CA LEU A 107 -10.92 -32.19 2.63
C LEU A 107 -12.44 -32.41 2.67
N ASN A 108 -13.00 -32.50 3.87
CA ASN A 108 -14.43 -32.71 4.09
C ASN A 108 -15.25 -31.41 4.11
N PHE A 109 -14.63 -30.27 3.79
CA PHE A 109 -15.27 -28.95 3.84
C PHE A 109 -14.92 -28.09 2.63
N VAL A 110 -15.75 -27.09 2.35
CA VAL A 110 -15.52 -26.13 1.25
C VAL A 110 -14.58 -25.02 1.72
N VAL A 111 -13.45 -24.87 1.06
CA VAL A 111 -12.51 -23.77 1.29
C VAL A 111 -13.13 -22.46 0.79
N ASN A 112 -13.22 -21.47 1.67
CA ASN A 112 -13.72 -20.13 1.38
C ASN A 112 -12.59 -19.09 1.36
N LYS A 113 -11.56 -19.26 2.18
CA LYS A 113 -10.42 -18.33 2.29
C LYS A 113 -9.11 -19.11 2.31
N ILE A 114 -8.13 -18.62 1.57
CA ILE A 114 -6.74 -19.08 1.69
C ILE A 114 -5.82 -17.94 2.13
N SER A 115 -4.78 -18.24 2.89
CA SER A 115 -3.79 -17.25 3.32
C SER A 115 -2.45 -17.91 3.59
N ILE A 116 -1.37 -17.33 3.09
CA ILE A 116 -0.01 -17.86 3.26
C ILE A 116 0.68 -17.19 4.45
N ASN A 117 1.49 -17.96 5.19
CA ASN A 117 2.30 -17.37 6.26
C ASN A 117 3.45 -16.53 5.69
N ARG A 118 4.01 -15.65 6.52
CA ARG A 118 4.99 -14.64 6.12
C ARG A 118 6.27 -15.22 5.51
N ASN A 119 6.70 -16.42 5.89
CA ASN A 119 7.87 -17.08 5.30
C ASN A 119 7.56 -17.96 4.06
N GLY A 120 6.29 -18.12 3.69
CA GLY A 120 5.87 -18.89 2.52
C GLY A 120 5.98 -20.41 2.65
N SER A 121 6.06 -20.95 3.88
CA SER A 121 6.19 -22.39 4.15
C SER A 121 4.86 -23.11 4.35
N ALA A 122 3.81 -22.40 4.78
CA ALA A 122 2.53 -22.99 5.13
C ALA A 122 1.37 -22.13 4.59
N LEU A 123 0.33 -22.79 4.11
CA LEU A 123 -0.89 -22.17 3.61
C LEU A 123 -2.08 -22.59 4.48
N LEU A 124 -2.80 -21.61 4.98
CA LEU A 124 -4.07 -21.80 5.67
C LEU A 124 -5.19 -21.99 4.64
N LEU A 125 -6.00 -23.03 4.81
CA LEU A 125 -7.23 -23.31 4.07
C LEU A 125 -8.40 -23.26 5.06
N ALA A 126 -9.24 -22.23 4.96
CA ALA A 126 -10.33 -22.00 5.90
C ALA A 126 -11.70 -22.12 5.22
N GLY A 127 -12.58 -22.93 5.81
CA GLY A 127 -14.00 -22.99 5.51
C GLY A 127 -14.84 -22.28 6.57
N SER A 128 -16.16 -22.44 6.49
CA SER A 128 -17.09 -21.90 7.49
C SER A 128 -17.08 -22.69 8.80
N ASP A 129 -16.85 -24.00 8.71
CA ASP A 129 -17.01 -24.93 9.84
C ASP A 129 -15.71 -25.63 10.22
N ASP A 130 -14.72 -25.68 9.34
CA ASP A 130 -13.44 -26.34 9.59
C ASP A 130 -12.30 -25.60 8.90
N LEU A 131 -11.07 -25.81 9.37
CA LEU A 131 -9.86 -25.23 8.81
C LEU A 131 -8.67 -26.19 8.89
N CYS A 132 -7.75 -26.07 7.95
CA CYS A 132 -6.51 -26.83 7.96
C CYS A 132 -5.33 -26.00 7.45
N VAL A 133 -4.13 -26.46 7.81
CA VAL A 133 -2.87 -25.90 7.30
C VAL A 133 -2.22 -26.92 6.40
N MET A 134 -1.97 -26.51 5.17
CA MET A 134 -1.23 -27.25 4.17
C MET A 134 0.22 -26.77 4.19
N TYR A 135 1.15 -27.64 4.59
CA TYR A 135 2.57 -27.34 4.56
C TYR A 135 3.11 -27.52 3.13
N LEU A 136 3.69 -26.46 2.56
CA LEU A 136 4.04 -26.37 1.14
C LEU A 136 5.31 -27.16 0.76
N TYR A 137 5.80 -28.02 1.65
CA TYR A 137 6.84 -29.01 1.42
C TYR A 137 6.21 -30.41 1.35
N GLY A 138 6.67 -31.23 0.40
CA GLY A 138 6.00 -32.49 0.14
C GLY A 138 6.76 -33.44 -0.77
N ARG A 139 6.20 -34.65 -0.95
CA ARG A 139 6.76 -35.69 -1.82
C ARG A 139 6.19 -35.52 -3.23
N THR A 140 7.04 -35.62 -4.25
CA THR A 140 6.58 -35.62 -5.64
C THR A 140 5.96 -36.98 -5.98
N SER A 141 4.70 -36.96 -6.40
CA SER A 141 3.99 -38.13 -6.92
C SER A 141 4.60 -38.54 -8.27
N SER A 142 4.89 -39.83 -8.43
CA SER A 142 5.44 -40.40 -9.67
C SER A 142 4.41 -40.52 -10.79
N LYS A 143 3.10 -40.40 -10.48
CA LYS A 143 2.02 -40.58 -11.46
C LYS A 143 1.65 -39.29 -12.19
N ASP A 144 1.58 -38.15 -11.48
CA ASP A 144 0.98 -36.91 -12.00
C ASP A 144 1.90 -35.67 -11.91
N ASN A 145 3.18 -35.84 -11.56
CA ASN A 145 4.12 -34.74 -11.27
C ASN A 145 3.60 -33.72 -10.22
N SER A 146 2.59 -34.11 -9.43
CA SER A 146 2.00 -33.34 -8.34
C SER A 146 2.83 -33.49 -7.05
N ILE A 147 2.78 -32.49 -6.17
CA ILE A 147 3.37 -32.58 -4.83
C ILE A 147 2.27 -32.90 -3.83
N ILE A 148 2.42 -34.02 -3.13
CA ILE A 148 1.58 -34.35 -1.97
C ILE A 148 2.16 -33.64 -0.76
N CYS A 149 1.38 -32.71 -0.20
CA CYS A 149 1.73 -31.87 0.93
C CYS A 149 1.07 -32.38 2.19
N ARG A 150 1.78 -32.25 3.32
CA ARG A 150 1.20 -32.57 4.63
C ARG A 150 0.13 -31.54 4.97
N THR A 151 -1.09 -32.01 5.24
CA THR A 151 -2.23 -31.17 5.62
C THR A 151 -2.71 -31.57 7.00
N VAL A 152 -2.90 -30.58 7.87
CA VAL A 152 -3.26 -30.80 9.27
C VAL A 152 -4.44 -29.90 9.65
N SER A 153 -5.55 -30.50 10.13
CA SER A 153 -6.68 -29.75 10.65
C SER A 153 -6.35 -29.07 11.98
N ILE A 154 -6.74 -27.81 12.14
CA ILE A 154 -6.55 -27.04 13.38
C ILE A 154 -7.82 -27.12 14.22
N GLY A 155 -7.67 -27.36 15.53
CA GLY A 155 -8.78 -27.29 16.47
C GLY A 155 -9.89 -28.30 16.18
N SER A 156 -9.56 -29.48 15.63
CA SER A 156 -10.57 -30.49 15.25
C SER A 156 -11.47 -30.93 16.41
N GLN A 157 -11.00 -30.82 17.66
CA GLN A 157 -11.81 -31.08 18.87
C GLN A 157 -12.92 -30.03 19.10
N ILE A 158 -12.72 -28.82 18.56
CA ILE A 158 -13.60 -27.66 18.75
C ILE A 158 -14.51 -27.49 17.52
N TYR A 159 -13.94 -27.54 16.32
CA TYR A 159 -14.63 -27.19 15.07
C TYR A 159 -15.20 -28.42 14.33
N SER A 160 -14.47 -29.53 14.28
CA SER A 160 -14.90 -30.74 13.56
C SER A 160 -15.81 -31.66 14.38
N ASN A 161 -16.19 -31.27 15.60
CA ASN A 161 -16.99 -32.11 16.50
C ASN A 161 -18.49 -31.98 16.19
N GLU A 162 -19.14 -33.08 15.79
CA GLU A 162 -20.57 -33.14 15.42
C GLU A 162 -21.52 -32.59 16.49
N SER A 163 -21.09 -32.55 17.76
CA SER A 163 -21.90 -32.05 18.87
C SER A 163 -21.94 -30.53 19.04
N SER A 164 -21.02 -29.78 18.41
CA SER A 164 -20.89 -28.33 18.59
C SER A 164 -20.78 -27.60 17.25
N ALA A 165 -21.86 -26.95 16.83
CA ALA A 165 -21.90 -26.15 15.60
C ALA A 165 -21.24 -24.76 15.80
N ILE A 166 -19.95 -24.74 16.17
CA ILE A 166 -19.17 -23.50 16.28
C ILE A 166 -18.66 -23.13 14.88
N ARG A 167 -19.05 -21.95 14.39
CA ARG A 167 -18.62 -21.45 13.07
C ARG A 167 -17.39 -20.54 13.20
N ILE A 168 -16.52 -20.63 12.22
CA ILE A 168 -15.35 -19.76 12.08
C ILE A 168 -15.81 -18.45 11.43
N LEU A 169 -15.58 -17.32 12.11
CA LEU A 169 -15.98 -16.00 11.62
C LEU A 169 -14.83 -15.32 10.87
N GLN A 170 -13.64 -15.31 11.49
CA GLN A 170 -12.43 -14.76 10.91
C GLN A 170 -11.21 -15.58 11.33
N VAL A 171 -10.24 -15.63 10.44
CA VAL A 171 -8.94 -16.26 10.70
C VAL A 171 -7.82 -15.44 10.05
N SER A 172 -6.71 -15.27 10.77
CA SER A 172 -5.54 -14.54 10.31
C SER A 172 -4.25 -15.06 10.94
N TRP A 173 -3.15 -15.00 10.18
CA TRP A 173 -1.80 -15.26 10.70
C TRP A 173 -1.38 -14.11 11.63
N HIS A 174 -0.68 -14.44 12.72
CA HIS A 174 -0.15 -13.42 13.60
C HIS A 174 1.00 -12.64 12.92
N PRO A 175 1.02 -11.29 12.90
CA PRO A 175 2.00 -10.52 12.13
C PRO A 175 3.48 -10.79 12.50
N TYR A 176 3.71 -11.13 13.77
CA TYR A 176 5.05 -11.36 14.33
C TYR A 176 5.40 -12.84 14.52
N SER A 177 4.62 -13.77 13.94
CA SER A 177 4.90 -15.20 14.02
C SER A 177 4.46 -15.96 12.76
N ASP A 178 5.35 -16.81 12.25
CA ASP A 178 5.08 -17.66 11.08
C ASP A 178 4.30 -18.94 11.42
N ILE A 179 4.13 -19.24 12.71
CA ILE A 179 3.56 -20.49 13.23
C ILE A 179 2.30 -20.27 14.09
N HIS A 180 1.84 -19.03 14.23
CA HIS A 180 0.69 -18.70 15.06
C HIS A 180 -0.48 -18.18 14.22
N VAL A 181 -1.67 -18.71 14.50
CA VAL A 181 -2.92 -18.34 13.81
C VAL A 181 -3.96 -17.93 14.85
N GLY A 182 -4.54 -16.75 14.65
CA GLY A 182 -5.68 -16.27 15.44
C GLY A 182 -7.00 -16.65 14.76
N ILE A 183 -7.96 -17.14 15.55
CA ILE A 183 -9.28 -17.59 15.09
C ILE A 183 -10.35 -16.95 15.97
N LEU A 184 -11.29 -16.25 15.35
CA LEU A 184 -12.49 -15.74 16.00
C LEU A 184 -13.67 -16.62 15.61
N SER A 185 -14.40 -17.07 16.62
CA SER A 185 -15.44 -18.09 16.48
C SER A 185 -16.80 -17.57 16.93
N SER A 186 -17.88 -18.20 16.47
CA SER A 186 -19.25 -17.77 16.76
C SER A 186 -19.69 -17.93 18.22
N ASP A 187 -18.89 -18.59 19.03
CA ASP A 187 -19.07 -18.73 20.49
C ASP A 187 -18.49 -17.55 21.29
N SER A 188 -18.10 -16.46 20.60
CA SER A 188 -17.48 -15.28 21.22
C SER A 188 -16.16 -15.56 21.91
N VAL A 189 -15.36 -16.45 21.33
CA VAL A 189 -14.01 -16.74 21.81
C VAL A 189 -13.00 -16.42 20.70
N PHE A 190 -11.99 -15.65 21.07
CA PHE A 190 -10.78 -15.46 20.26
C PHE A 190 -9.72 -16.48 20.72
N ARG A 191 -9.21 -17.28 19.79
CA ARG A 191 -8.26 -18.36 20.06
C ARG A 191 -6.98 -18.16 19.26
N LEU A 192 -5.85 -18.35 19.91
CA LEU A 192 -4.53 -18.36 19.27
C LEU A 192 -3.99 -19.79 19.29
N PHE A 193 -3.63 -20.32 18.11
CA PHE A 193 -3.06 -21.66 17.97
C PHE A 193 -1.58 -21.58 17.62
N ASP A 194 -0.77 -22.38 18.29
CA ASP A 194 0.63 -22.65 17.93
C ASP A 194 0.70 -23.94 17.09
N LEU A 195 1.15 -23.80 15.85
CA LEU A 195 1.27 -24.93 14.93
C LEU A 195 2.46 -25.84 15.22
N SER A 196 3.36 -25.44 16.14
CA SER A 196 4.56 -26.22 16.48
C SER A 196 4.36 -27.16 17.67
N SER A 197 3.71 -26.70 18.75
CA SER A 197 3.48 -27.48 19.98
C SER A 197 2.24 -28.38 19.90
N GLY A 198 1.20 -27.97 19.16
CA GLY A 198 0.01 -28.81 18.96
C GLY A 198 -1.14 -28.09 18.29
N VAL A 199 -1.59 -28.61 17.15
CA VAL A 199 -2.72 -28.06 16.37
C VAL A 199 -4.10 -28.35 16.96
N MET A 200 -4.21 -29.25 17.94
CA MET A 200 -5.51 -29.74 18.43
C MET A 200 -6.14 -28.82 19.47
N GLN A 201 -5.32 -28.14 20.27
CA GLN A 201 -5.77 -27.26 21.34
C GLN A 201 -5.15 -25.88 21.15
N PRO A 202 -5.88 -24.81 21.50
CA PRO A 202 -5.33 -23.46 21.46
C PRO A 202 -4.23 -23.28 22.51
N GLU A 203 -3.27 -22.43 22.17
CA GLU A 203 -2.26 -21.89 23.07
C GLU A 203 -2.91 -20.85 24.00
N GLN A 204 -3.72 -19.95 23.46
CA GLN A 204 -4.39 -18.90 24.22
C GLN A 204 -5.87 -18.83 23.85
N GLU A 205 -6.75 -18.70 24.84
CA GLU A 205 -8.19 -18.49 24.65
C GLU A 205 -8.68 -17.27 25.43
N TYR A 206 -9.46 -16.42 24.75
CA TYR A 206 -10.04 -15.22 25.32
C TYR A 206 -11.55 -15.24 25.11
N TYR A 207 -12.29 -15.44 26.19
CA TYR A 207 -13.75 -15.52 26.20
C TYR A 207 -14.32 -14.11 26.33
N LEU A 208 -14.90 -13.58 25.25
CA LEU A 208 -15.31 -12.19 25.13
C LEU A 208 -16.70 -11.99 25.74
N GLN A 209 -16.80 -11.16 26.77
CA GLN A 209 -18.08 -10.84 27.43
C GLN A 209 -18.37 -9.33 27.32
N PRO A 210 -18.85 -8.83 26.16
CA PRO A 210 -18.99 -7.38 25.90
C PRO A 210 -20.07 -6.68 26.75
N VAL A 211 -20.95 -7.42 27.43
CA VAL A 211 -22.02 -6.86 28.26
C VAL A 211 -21.97 -7.44 29.66
N GLU A 212 -22.16 -6.60 30.67
CA GLU A 212 -22.30 -7.03 32.06
C GLU A 212 -23.41 -8.10 32.19
N PRO A 213 -23.14 -9.22 32.89
CA PRO A 213 -24.13 -10.26 33.14
C PRO A 213 -25.42 -9.67 33.74
N GLY A 214 -26.54 -9.80 33.03
CA GLY A 214 -27.86 -9.35 33.48
C GLY A 214 -28.37 -8.00 32.95
N ARG A 215 -27.56 -7.24 32.18
CA ARG A 215 -28.01 -5.98 31.54
C ARG A 215 -28.58 -6.13 30.12
N SER A 216 -28.36 -7.26 29.43
CA SER A 216 -28.88 -7.47 28.07
C SER A 216 -30.27 -8.12 28.07
N ARG A 217 -31.18 -7.61 27.22
CA ARG A 217 -32.49 -8.25 26.98
C ARG A 217 -32.44 -9.36 25.92
N ASN A 218 -31.33 -9.55 25.19
CA ASN A 218 -31.11 -10.62 24.23
C ASN A 218 -29.61 -10.86 23.99
N ALA A 219 -29.10 -12.08 24.22
CA ALA A 219 -27.71 -12.46 23.90
C ALA A 219 -27.40 -12.45 22.39
N ALA A 220 -28.43 -12.45 21.54
CA ALA A 220 -28.30 -12.47 20.08
C ALA A 220 -28.07 -11.09 19.43
N SER A 221 -28.05 -9.98 20.20
CA SER A 221 -27.95 -8.63 19.61
C SER A 221 -26.52 -8.14 19.39
N ILE A 222 -25.54 -8.71 20.09
CA ILE A 222 -24.12 -8.31 20.03
C ILE A 222 -23.32 -9.59 19.82
N CYS A 223 -23.08 -9.94 18.56
CA CYS A 223 -22.21 -11.06 18.21
C CYS A 223 -20.93 -10.53 17.55
N PRO A 224 -19.78 -11.18 17.80
CA PRO A 224 -18.55 -10.83 17.11
C PRO A 224 -18.71 -11.11 15.62
N VAL A 225 -18.04 -10.33 14.79
CA VAL A 225 -18.12 -10.40 13.33
C VAL A 225 -16.75 -10.62 12.72
N ASP A 226 -15.77 -9.80 13.11
CA ASP A 226 -14.44 -9.77 12.50
C ASP A 226 -13.39 -9.33 13.52
N PHE A 227 -12.11 -9.59 13.25
CA PHE A 227 -11.01 -9.06 14.07
C PHE A 227 -9.81 -8.67 13.20
N SER A 228 -8.99 -7.77 13.73
CA SER A 228 -7.67 -7.47 13.17
C SER A 228 -6.63 -7.39 14.28
N PHE A 229 -5.42 -7.86 13.97
CA PHE A 229 -4.24 -7.54 14.77
C PHE A 229 -3.85 -6.07 14.55
N GLY A 230 -3.25 -5.45 15.56
CA GLY A 230 -2.71 -4.10 15.45
C GLY A 230 -1.34 -4.02 14.75
N GLY A 231 -0.80 -2.81 14.68
CA GLY A 231 0.35 -2.43 13.86
C GLY A 231 1.69 -2.65 14.55
N ASP A 232 2.73 -1.94 14.10
CA ASP A 232 4.06 -1.99 14.72
C ASP A 232 4.36 -0.83 15.67
N HIS A 233 3.39 0.06 15.88
CA HIS A 233 3.45 1.18 16.80
C HIS A 233 3.14 0.75 18.25
N LEU A 234 4.05 1.02 19.19
CA LEU A 234 3.90 0.77 20.63
C LEU A 234 3.08 -0.50 21.00
N TRP A 235 2.00 -0.34 21.78
CA TRP A 235 1.13 -1.42 22.25
C TRP A 235 0.14 -1.93 21.20
N ASP A 236 -0.05 -1.23 20.07
CA ASP A 236 -0.85 -1.74 18.94
C ASP A 236 -0.30 -3.10 18.48
N ARG A 237 1.01 -3.30 18.61
CA ARG A 237 1.71 -4.56 18.36
C ARG A 237 1.12 -5.76 19.08
N PHE A 238 0.64 -5.56 20.30
CA PHE A 238 0.08 -6.61 21.15
C PHE A 238 -1.44 -6.48 21.25
N SER A 239 -2.07 -5.70 20.37
CA SER A 239 -3.49 -5.45 20.42
C SER A 239 -4.25 -6.30 19.40
N VAL A 240 -5.39 -6.84 19.82
CA VAL A 240 -6.37 -7.48 18.96
C VAL A 240 -7.66 -6.66 19.02
N PHE A 241 -8.07 -6.12 17.88
CA PHE A 241 -9.32 -5.39 17.74
C PHE A 241 -10.42 -6.35 17.32
N VAL A 242 -11.54 -6.36 18.03
CA VAL A 242 -12.69 -7.21 17.75
C VAL A 242 -13.90 -6.33 17.44
N LEU A 243 -14.50 -6.55 16.27
CA LEU A 243 -15.71 -5.88 15.81
C LEU A 243 -16.94 -6.74 16.15
N PHE A 244 -17.98 -6.10 16.68
CA PHE A 244 -19.29 -6.70 16.91
C PHE A 244 -20.35 -6.21 15.91
N SER A 245 -21.45 -6.94 15.81
CA SER A 245 -22.51 -6.75 14.82
C SER A 245 -23.23 -5.40 14.90
N ASP A 246 -23.23 -4.77 16.08
CA ASP A 246 -23.77 -3.44 16.33
C ASP A 246 -22.80 -2.31 15.92
N GLY A 247 -21.61 -2.65 15.42
CA GLY A 247 -20.58 -1.69 15.05
C GLY A 247 -19.68 -1.27 16.21
N SER A 248 -19.85 -1.87 17.39
CA SER A 248 -18.94 -1.63 18.51
C SER A 248 -17.61 -2.35 18.31
N VAL A 249 -16.52 -1.66 18.64
CA VAL A 249 -15.15 -2.18 18.56
C VAL A 249 -14.59 -2.30 19.97
N TYR A 250 -13.94 -3.42 20.26
CA TYR A 250 -13.25 -3.68 21.52
C TYR A 250 -11.79 -4.03 21.26
N ILE A 251 -10.93 -3.81 22.26
CA ILE A 251 -9.50 -4.10 22.21
C ILE A 251 -9.15 -5.13 23.29
N LEU A 252 -8.35 -6.13 22.92
CA LEU A 252 -7.61 -6.98 23.84
C LEU A 252 -6.14 -6.59 23.78
N CYS A 253 -5.54 -6.19 24.89
CA CYS A 253 -4.13 -5.85 24.97
C CYS A 253 -3.57 -6.10 26.38
N PRO A 254 -2.45 -6.82 26.53
CA PRO A 254 -1.59 -7.39 25.49
C PRO A 254 -1.87 -8.87 25.16
N VAL A 255 -1.86 -9.21 23.88
CA VAL A 255 -1.92 -10.58 23.33
C VAL A 255 -0.61 -10.85 22.59
N VAL A 256 0.19 -11.78 23.12
CA VAL A 256 1.51 -12.13 22.57
C VAL A 256 1.63 -13.65 22.45
N PRO A 257 1.83 -14.20 21.24
CA PRO A 257 2.06 -15.64 21.07
C PRO A 257 3.34 -16.09 21.77
N PHE A 258 3.32 -17.27 22.37
CA PHE A 258 4.52 -17.75 23.05
C PHE A 258 5.63 -18.07 22.06
N GLY A 259 6.86 -17.69 22.42
CA GLY A 259 8.02 -17.92 21.58
C GLY A 259 8.07 -17.08 20.30
N SER A 260 7.18 -16.11 20.11
CA SER A 260 7.28 -15.11 19.05
C SER A 260 8.52 -14.21 19.26
N VAL A 261 9.05 -13.66 18.17
CA VAL A 261 10.32 -12.91 18.15
C VAL A 261 10.07 -11.46 17.80
N TYR A 262 10.63 -10.56 18.60
CA TYR A 262 10.45 -9.11 18.47
C TYR A 262 11.78 -8.38 18.40
N LYS A 263 11.79 -7.20 17.77
CA LYS A 263 12.94 -6.30 17.76
C LYS A 263 13.15 -5.73 19.17
N TRP A 264 14.38 -5.79 19.66
CA TRP A 264 14.73 -5.29 20.99
C TRP A 264 14.40 -3.81 21.18
N GLU A 265 14.81 -2.97 20.22
CA GLU A 265 14.58 -1.52 20.24
C GLU A 265 13.12 -1.16 20.48
N SER A 266 12.22 -1.92 19.86
CA SER A 266 10.80 -1.63 19.93
C SER A 266 10.13 -2.11 21.21
N ILE A 267 10.68 -3.12 21.88
CA ILE A 267 10.23 -3.52 23.22
C ILE A 267 10.79 -2.56 24.27
N LEU A 268 12.04 -2.11 24.09
CA LEU A 268 12.63 -1.05 24.91
C LEU A 268 11.86 0.26 24.81
N GLU A 269 11.39 0.63 23.63
CA GLU A 269 10.54 1.82 23.44
C GLU A 269 9.26 1.72 24.28
N MET A 270 8.55 0.60 24.21
CA MET A 270 7.35 0.35 25.03
C MET A 270 7.64 0.36 26.53
N TYR A 271 8.75 -0.26 26.94
CA TYR A 271 9.19 -0.29 28.33
C TYR A 271 9.54 1.11 28.85
N GLY A 272 10.30 1.88 28.06
CA GLY A 272 10.66 3.27 28.37
C GLY A 272 9.45 4.19 28.43
N ASP A 273 8.47 3.99 27.55
CA ASP A 273 7.21 4.74 27.53
C ASP A 273 6.38 4.51 28.80
N ALA A 274 6.20 3.24 29.20
CA ALA A 274 5.49 2.88 30.43
C ALA A 274 6.14 3.46 31.70
N HIS A 275 7.48 3.51 31.75
CA HIS A 275 8.22 4.14 32.86
C HIS A 275 8.16 5.66 32.84
N THR A 276 8.26 6.27 31.67
CA THR A 276 8.39 7.73 31.54
C THR A 276 7.06 8.43 31.67
N PHE A 277 6.02 7.92 31.02
CA PHE A 277 4.71 8.56 30.96
C PHE A 277 3.69 7.84 31.84
N GLY A 278 3.67 6.51 31.82
CA GLY A 278 2.75 5.72 32.63
C GLY A 278 2.89 5.94 34.15
N LEU A 279 4.09 5.72 34.70
CA LEU A 279 4.35 5.89 36.15
C LEU A 279 4.29 7.34 36.62
N LYS A 280 4.48 8.32 35.72
CA LYS A 280 4.42 9.75 36.04
C LYS A 280 3.04 10.37 35.75
N SER A 281 2.07 9.56 35.32
CA SER A 281 0.71 10.02 35.06
C SER A 281 0.04 10.52 36.34
N ALA A 282 -0.82 11.54 36.19
CA ALA A 282 -1.64 12.05 37.28
C ALA A 282 -2.80 11.09 37.64
N ASN A 283 -3.16 10.16 36.74
CA ASN A 283 -4.23 9.21 36.97
C ASN A 283 -3.71 7.93 37.67
N SER A 284 -4.25 7.63 38.85
CA SER A 284 -3.87 6.44 39.63
C SER A 284 -4.20 5.12 38.92
N VAL A 285 -5.25 5.08 38.09
CA VAL A 285 -5.60 3.90 37.27
C VAL A 285 -4.53 3.66 36.21
N ALA A 286 -4.07 4.72 35.55
CA ALA A 286 -2.99 4.64 34.58
C ALA A 286 -1.70 4.13 35.24
N VAL A 287 -1.32 4.69 36.39
CA VAL A 287 -0.15 4.25 37.16
C VAL A 287 -0.25 2.76 37.55
N ASN A 288 -1.41 2.29 37.98
CA ASN A 288 -1.62 0.88 38.31
C ASN A 288 -1.47 -0.02 37.07
N ASN A 289 -2.11 0.33 35.95
CA ASN A 289 -2.01 -0.40 34.69
C ASN A 289 -0.56 -0.43 34.17
N SER A 290 0.17 0.68 34.26
CA SER A 290 1.58 0.76 33.87
C SER A 290 2.48 -0.10 34.75
N ASN A 291 2.23 -0.17 36.07
CA ASN A 291 2.97 -1.08 36.96
C ASN A 291 2.74 -2.55 36.57
N LEU A 292 1.49 -2.94 36.29
CA LEU A 292 1.17 -4.29 35.80
C LEU A 292 1.82 -4.55 34.44
N ALA A 293 1.82 -3.56 33.54
CA ALA A 293 2.44 -3.65 32.23
C ALA A 293 3.96 -3.86 32.31
N ILE A 294 4.64 -3.11 33.19
CA ILE A 294 6.08 -3.24 33.43
C ILE A 294 6.39 -4.63 33.99
N SER A 295 5.66 -5.07 35.02
CA SER A 295 5.84 -6.41 35.60
C SER A 295 5.60 -7.52 34.55
N TRP A 296 4.59 -7.36 33.70
CA TRP A 296 4.29 -8.30 32.64
C TRP A 296 5.37 -8.30 31.54
N LEU A 297 5.90 -7.13 31.17
CA LEU A 297 7.00 -6.99 30.20
C LEU A 297 8.28 -7.65 30.72
N GLU A 298 8.66 -7.40 31.97
CA GLU A 298 9.85 -8.02 32.59
C GLU A 298 9.72 -9.54 32.70
N ALA A 299 8.52 -10.07 32.95
CA ALA A 299 8.31 -11.51 33.01
C ALA A 299 8.27 -12.18 31.62
N THR A 300 7.67 -11.50 30.63
CA THR A 300 7.58 -11.97 29.24
C THR A 300 8.92 -11.85 28.51
N PHE A 301 9.70 -10.81 28.82
CA PHE A 301 11.02 -10.50 28.27
C PHE A 301 12.05 -10.25 29.39
N PRO A 302 12.56 -11.30 30.05
CA PRO A 302 13.45 -11.17 31.22
C PRO A 302 14.77 -10.44 30.96
N GLU A 303 15.16 -10.32 29.68
CA GLU A 303 16.31 -9.53 29.25
C GLU A 303 16.17 -8.04 29.63
N LEU A 304 14.94 -7.52 29.78
CA LEU A 304 14.67 -6.15 30.22
C LEU A 304 15.13 -5.91 31.67
N ALA A 305 14.94 -6.88 32.57
CA ALA A 305 15.32 -6.75 33.98
C ALA A 305 16.83 -6.93 34.21
N GLN A 306 17.55 -7.56 33.27
CA GLN A 306 18.98 -7.91 33.40
C GLN A 306 19.93 -6.81 32.89
N GLN A 307 19.41 -5.65 32.49
CA GLN A 307 20.11 -4.52 31.86
C GLN A 307 21.27 -3.93 32.69
N GLY A 308 21.48 -4.38 33.94
CA GLY A 308 22.56 -3.95 34.84
C GLY A 308 23.84 -4.78 34.85
N THR A 309 23.92 -5.89 34.10
CA THR A 309 25.10 -6.80 34.14
C THR A 309 25.60 -7.13 32.73
N ASP A 310 26.64 -6.42 32.29
CA ASP A 310 27.53 -6.67 31.15
C ASP A 310 27.01 -7.59 30.01
N GLY A 311 26.50 -7.00 28.93
CA GLY A 311 26.25 -7.70 27.68
C GLY A 311 25.83 -6.76 26.54
N GLU A 312 26.33 -7.00 25.33
CA GLU A 312 25.84 -6.32 24.12
C GLU A 312 24.31 -6.46 24.01
N ASN A 313 23.61 -5.36 23.72
CA ASN A 313 22.16 -5.38 23.53
C ASN A 313 21.76 -6.38 22.42
N PRO A 314 20.86 -7.35 22.67
CA PRO A 314 20.42 -8.29 21.64
C PRO A 314 19.67 -7.55 20.54
N SER A 315 19.79 -7.99 19.28
CA SER A 315 19.03 -7.40 18.16
C SER A 315 17.55 -7.82 18.18
N THR A 316 17.28 -9.04 18.66
CA THR A 316 15.93 -9.59 18.79
C THR A 316 15.76 -10.35 20.10
N ILE A 317 14.57 -10.30 20.67
CA ILE A 317 14.19 -11.02 21.89
C ILE A 317 12.98 -11.92 21.64
N LYS A 318 12.87 -12.98 22.43
CA LYS A 318 11.82 -14.00 22.30
C LYS A 318 10.86 -13.91 23.47
N ALA A 319 9.55 -13.86 23.18
CA ALA A 319 8.53 -13.82 24.22
C ALA A 319 8.46 -15.15 24.97
N ARG A 320 8.50 -15.12 26.30
CA ARG A 320 8.26 -16.28 27.15
C ARG A 320 6.77 -16.45 27.44
N SER A 321 6.37 -17.68 27.73
CA SER A 321 5.01 -17.99 28.15
C SER A 321 4.76 -17.41 29.55
N HIS A 322 3.93 -16.37 29.64
CA HIS A 322 3.63 -15.73 30.91
C HIS A 322 2.19 -15.22 30.98
N ALA A 323 1.59 -15.33 32.17
CA ALA A 323 0.30 -14.77 32.52
C ALA A 323 0.36 -14.24 33.96
N LEU A 324 -0.39 -13.19 34.26
CA LEU A 324 -0.58 -12.74 35.63
C LEU A 324 -1.58 -13.67 36.34
N PHE A 325 -1.17 -14.27 37.46
CA PHE A 325 -1.96 -15.32 38.14
C PHE A 325 -3.31 -14.84 38.72
N ASP A 326 -3.42 -13.57 39.09
CA ASP A 326 -4.62 -12.98 39.71
C ASP A 326 -5.22 -11.86 38.84
N ALA A 327 -4.88 -11.81 37.54
CA ALA A 327 -5.37 -10.78 36.66
C ALA A 327 -5.60 -11.30 35.23
N SER A 328 -6.84 -11.14 34.75
CA SER A 328 -7.23 -11.47 33.38
C SER A 328 -7.25 -10.22 32.52
N LEU A 329 -7.06 -10.36 31.20
CA LEU A 329 -7.16 -9.21 30.30
C LEU A 329 -8.56 -8.61 30.31
N ALA A 330 -8.62 -7.28 30.39
CA ALA A 330 -9.86 -6.56 30.23
C ALA A 330 -10.28 -6.53 28.75
N LEU A 331 -11.58 -6.68 28.49
CA LEU A 331 -12.15 -6.39 27.18
C LEU A 331 -12.40 -4.89 27.07
N GLN A 332 -11.44 -4.16 26.50
CA GLN A 332 -11.45 -2.70 26.46
C GLN A 332 -12.44 -2.18 25.41
N GLY A 333 -13.62 -1.72 25.84
CA GLY A 333 -14.61 -1.12 24.95
C GLY A 333 -16.02 -1.07 25.54
N PRO A 334 -17.02 -0.64 24.75
CA PRO A 334 -16.90 -0.28 23.35
C PRO A 334 -16.13 1.04 23.17
N LEU A 335 -15.25 1.12 22.16
CA LEU A 335 -14.52 2.35 21.85
C LEU A 335 -15.50 3.48 21.49
N ARG A 336 -15.32 4.63 22.14
CA ARG A 336 -16.25 5.77 22.03
C ARG A 336 -15.75 6.78 21.03
N LYS A 337 -16.69 7.39 20.32
CA LYS A 337 -16.40 8.47 19.37
C LYS A 337 -16.32 9.80 20.11
N VAL A 338 -15.42 10.68 19.69
CA VAL A 338 -15.34 12.05 20.22
C VAL A 338 -16.60 12.81 19.81
N CYS A 339 -17.33 13.35 20.78
CA CYS A 339 -18.55 14.12 20.54
C CYS A 339 -18.26 15.61 20.38
N ARG A 340 -18.95 16.26 19.44
CA ARG A 340 -19.02 17.73 19.34
C ARG A 340 -20.14 18.23 20.25
N ASP A 341 -19.95 19.40 20.85
CA ASP A 341 -20.94 20.00 21.76
C ASP A 341 -22.29 20.18 21.04
N GLY A 342 -23.34 19.57 21.60
CA GLY A 342 -24.72 19.61 21.10
C GLY A 342 -25.31 18.28 20.60
N GLU A 343 -24.50 17.23 20.46
CA GLU A 343 -24.98 15.88 20.14
C GLU A 343 -25.39 15.11 21.41
N ASP A 344 -26.53 14.40 21.35
CA ASP A 344 -27.11 13.66 22.48
C ASP A 344 -26.14 12.59 23.00
N GLU A 345 -25.92 12.49 24.32
CA GLU A 345 -24.99 11.51 24.93
C GLU A 345 -25.41 10.06 24.62
N ALA A 346 -26.69 9.85 24.31
CA ALA A 346 -27.20 8.56 23.82
C ALA A 346 -26.78 8.24 22.37
N LEU A 347 -26.51 9.24 21.53
CA LEU A 347 -25.99 9.09 20.16
C LEU A 347 -24.48 8.85 20.15
N ALA A 348 -23.75 9.34 21.15
CA ALA A 348 -22.34 9.02 21.38
C ALA A 348 -22.11 7.51 21.60
N VAL A 349 -23.06 6.87 22.29
CA VAL A 349 -23.03 5.44 22.65
C VAL A 349 -23.76 4.57 21.61
N ARG A 350 -24.82 5.09 20.96
CA ARG A 350 -25.45 4.45 19.79
C ARG A 350 -24.66 4.79 18.53
N GLY A 351 -23.58 4.09 18.29
CA GLY A 351 -22.93 4.10 16.99
C GLY A 351 -23.89 3.60 15.91
N ALA A 352 -24.40 4.50 15.06
CA ALA A 352 -24.64 4.26 13.62
C ALA A 352 -25.34 5.48 12.97
N GLU A 353 -24.58 6.30 12.24
CA GLU A 353 -25.12 6.99 11.05
C GLU A 353 -25.18 6.04 9.84
N CYS A 354 -24.59 4.84 9.98
CA CYS A 354 -24.44 3.88 8.89
C CYS A 354 -25.57 2.83 8.89
N GLU A 355 -26.07 2.50 7.71
CA GLU A 355 -27.23 1.59 7.57
C GLU A 355 -26.82 0.11 7.73
N GLY A 356 -27.58 -0.62 8.56
CA GLY A 356 -27.46 -2.09 8.70
C GLY A 356 -26.54 -2.55 9.83
N ARG A 357 -25.94 -3.75 9.66
CA ARG A 357 -25.02 -4.37 10.64
C ARG A 357 -23.58 -4.27 10.15
N ALA A 358 -22.62 -4.27 11.07
CA ALA A 358 -21.21 -4.35 10.70
C ALA A 358 -20.88 -5.73 10.10
N VAL A 359 -20.05 -5.77 9.04
CA VAL A 359 -19.77 -7.01 8.27
C VAL A 359 -18.28 -7.34 8.14
N SER A 360 -17.39 -6.35 8.18
CA SER A 360 -15.95 -6.57 8.12
C SER A 360 -15.20 -5.42 8.77
N PHE A 361 -14.00 -5.73 9.27
CA PHE A 361 -13.13 -4.84 9.99
C PHE A 361 -11.72 -4.85 9.41
N LEU A 362 -11.09 -3.69 9.36
CA LEU A 362 -9.70 -3.55 8.94
C LEU A 362 -9.00 -2.53 9.84
N TYR A 363 -7.95 -2.97 10.53
CA TYR A 363 -6.97 -2.07 11.13
C TYR A 363 -5.86 -1.81 10.11
N ASN A 364 -5.41 -0.56 10.03
CA ASN A 364 -4.27 -0.17 9.21
C ASN A 364 -3.44 0.90 9.91
N LEU A 365 -2.12 0.83 9.75
CA LEU A 365 -1.18 1.81 10.29
C LEU A 365 -0.57 2.60 9.14
N VAL A 366 -0.85 3.90 9.08
CA VAL A 366 -0.25 4.80 8.08
C VAL A 366 0.77 5.67 8.80
N SER A 367 2.06 5.38 8.59
CA SER A 367 3.16 5.99 9.34
C SER A 367 3.04 5.70 10.85
N LYS A 368 2.48 6.62 11.63
CA LYS A 368 2.19 6.47 13.06
C LYS A 368 0.70 6.58 13.39
N ASP A 369 -0.13 6.81 12.37
CA ASP A 369 -1.55 7.07 12.53
C ASP A 369 -2.33 5.75 12.40
N SER A 370 -2.96 5.31 13.49
CA SER A 370 -3.74 4.08 13.54
C SER A 370 -5.17 4.32 13.07
N ILE A 371 -5.58 3.59 12.03
CA ILE A 371 -6.86 3.75 11.34
C ILE A 371 -7.68 2.47 11.49
N LEU A 372 -8.96 2.65 11.78
CA LEU A 372 -9.94 1.60 11.95
C LEU A 372 -11.03 1.80 10.91
N VAL A 373 -11.22 0.81 10.03
CA VAL A 373 -12.24 0.84 9.00
C VAL A 373 -13.28 -0.24 9.27
N THR A 374 -14.53 0.18 9.43
CA THR A 374 -15.67 -0.70 9.64
C THR A 374 -16.56 -0.67 8.40
N ALA A 375 -16.76 -1.84 7.79
CA ALA A 375 -17.69 -2.00 6.67
C ALA A 375 -19.07 -2.37 7.18
N TRP A 376 -20.10 -1.72 6.63
CA TRP A 376 -21.50 -1.91 6.99
C TRP A 376 -22.27 -2.60 5.87
N SER A 377 -23.26 -3.42 6.24
CA SER A 377 -24.08 -4.16 5.29
C SER A 377 -24.90 -3.26 4.35
N GLY A 378 -25.08 -1.99 4.69
CA GLY A 378 -25.72 -0.97 3.85
C GLY A 378 -24.84 -0.45 2.70
N GLY A 379 -23.58 -0.90 2.56
CA GLY A 379 -22.68 -0.43 1.50
C GLY A 379 -21.82 0.77 1.90
N GLN A 380 -21.73 1.07 3.19
CA GLN A 380 -20.97 2.21 3.72
C GLN A 380 -19.73 1.73 4.47
N LEU A 381 -18.64 2.47 4.33
CA LEU A 381 -17.41 2.30 5.09
C LEU A 381 -17.28 3.46 6.08
N GLN A 382 -17.15 3.15 7.36
CA GLN A 382 -16.86 4.12 8.41
C GLN A 382 -15.36 4.08 8.70
N ILE A 383 -14.69 5.23 8.56
CA ILE A 383 -13.25 5.38 8.77
C ILE A 383 -13.04 6.24 10.01
N ASP A 384 -12.46 5.63 11.05
CA ASP A 384 -12.09 6.30 12.30
C ASP A 384 -10.57 6.20 12.50
N ALA A 385 -9.99 7.12 13.26
CA ALA A 385 -8.63 7.02 13.79
C ALA A 385 -8.63 6.98 15.32
N LEU A 386 -7.61 6.34 15.88
CA LEU A 386 -7.34 6.41 17.32
C LEU A 386 -6.74 7.80 17.62
N ALA A 387 -7.36 8.52 18.56
CA ALA A 387 -6.89 9.83 18.99
C ALA A 387 -5.94 9.79 20.20
N ASP A 388 -5.77 8.62 20.82
CA ASP A 388 -4.83 8.38 21.92
C ASP A 388 -4.20 6.98 21.78
N GLU A 389 -3.08 6.78 22.47
CA GLU A 389 -2.30 5.55 22.46
C GLU A 389 -3.02 4.42 23.23
N ILE A 390 -2.92 3.19 22.71
CA ILE A 390 -3.50 2.02 23.38
C ILE A 390 -2.68 1.66 24.61
N GLN A 391 -3.37 1.32 25.70
CA GLN A 391 -2.74 0.88 26.93
C GLN A 391 -3.12 -0.58 27.24
N PRO A 392 -2.21 -1.35 27.83
CA PRO A 392 -2.53 -2.69 28.31
C PRO A 392 -3.36 -2.60 29.59
N VAL A 393 -4.42 -3.39 29.70
CA VAL A 393 -5.35 -3.31 30.84
C VAL A 393 -5.72 -4.72 31.32
N TRP A 394 -5.62 -4.92 32.64
CA TRP A 394 -6.01 -6.14 33.31
C TRP A 394 -7.07 -5.86 34.38
N ILE A 395 -7.92 -6.86 34.64
CA ILE A 395 -8.87 -6.88 35.75
C ILE A 395 -8.29 -7.77 36.85
N THR A 396 -7.93 -7.16 37.98
CA THR A 396 -7.43 -7.88 39.15
C THR A 396 -8.54 -8.63 39.89
N GLY A 397 -8.21 -9.75 40.52
CA GLY A 397 -9.17 -10.64 41.18
C GLY A 397 -9.88 -11.62 40.23
N SER A 398 -9.52 -11.63 38.94
CA SER A 398 -10.00 -12.60 37.96
C SER A 398 -8.83 -13.47 37.49
N ALA A 399 -8.71 -14.66 38.07
CA ALA A 399 -7.60 -15.56 37.78
C ALA A 399 -7.77 -16.28 36.42
N PRO A 400 -6.78 -16.23 35.53
CA PRO A 400 -6.82 -16.99 34.28
C PRO A 400 -6.65 -18.49 34.55
N ARG A 401 -7.21 -19.33 33.67
CA ARG A 401 -6.98 -20.77 33.69
C ARG A 401 -5.67 -21.09 32.99
N LEU A 402 -4.77 -21.74 33.70
CA LEU A 402 -3.45 -22.11 33.18
C LEU A 402 -3.37 -23.62 32.94
N ARG A 403 -2.82 -23.99 31.79
CA ARG A 403 -2.38 -25.35 31.49
C ARG A 403 -0.85 -25.35 31.62
N VAL A 404 -0.31 -26.12 32.55
CA VAL A 404 1.14 -26.21 32.79
C VAL A 404 1.68 -27.60 32.50
N ASP A 405 2.97 -27.70 32.16
CA ASP A 405 3.68 -28.96 32.04
C ASP A 405 4.12 -29.50 33.41
N SER A 406 4.83 -30.63 33.43
CA SER A 406 5.37 -31.23 34.66
C SER A 406 6.47 -30.42 35.35
N HIS A 407 6.95 -29.35 34.72
CA HIS A 407 8.00 -28.45 35.20
C HIS A 407 7.44 -27.04 35.50
N ASP A 408 6.11 -26.91 35.63
CA ASP A 408 5.39 -25.65 35.86
C ASP A 408 5.54 -24.59 34.74
N HIS A 409 5.93 -25.00 33.53
CA HIS A 409 5.91 -24.11 32.36
C HIS A 409 4.49 -23.98 31.81
N VAL A 410 4.07 -22.75 31.53
CA VAL A 410 2.75 -22.47 30.95
C VAL A 410 2.69 -22.95 29.50
N LEU A 411 1.89 -23.99 29.24
CA LEU A 411 1.58 -24.54 27.92
C LEU A 411 0.34 -23.91 27.28
N GLY A 412 -0.48 -23.21 28.07
CA GLY A 412 -1.63 -22.49 27.53
C GLY A 412 -2.39 -21.69 28.58
N ILE A 413 -3.10 -20.68 28.12
CA ILE A 413 -3.85 -19.75 28.97
C ILE A 413 -5.28 -19.60 28.44
N ALA A 414 -6.26 -19.60 29.33
CA ALA A 414 -7.64 -19.25 29.02
C ALA A 414 -8.13 -18.16 29.98
N MET A 415 -8.63 -17.05 29.45
CA MET A 415 -9.09 -15.89 30.22
C MET A 415 -10.54 -15.53 29.89
N ILE A 416 -11.30 -15.12 30.90
CA ILE A 416 -12.58 -14.44 30.68
C ILE A 416 -12.29 -12.95 30.61
N CYS A 417 -12.67 -12.34 29.50
CA CYS A 417 -12.43 -10.93 29.22
C CYS A 417 -13.74 -10.16 29.35
N GLU A 418 -13.88 -9.48 30.48
CA GLU A 418 -15.01 -8.61 30.82
C GLU A 418 -14.63 -7.14 30.60
N PRO A 419 -15.60 -6.25 30.35
CA PRO A 419 -15.35 -4.81 30.30
C PRO A 419 -14.98 -4.28 31.67
N ASN A 420 -14.09 -3.29 31.72
CA ASN A 420 -13.75 -2.60 32.95
C ASN A 420 -14.93 -1.67 33.36
N PRO A 421 -15.49 -1.79 34.58
CA PRO A 421 -16.61 -0.95 35.04
C PRO A 421 -16.22 0.52 35.33
N ALA A 422 -14.94 0.89 35.20
CA ALA A 422 -14.46 2.25 35.43
C ALA A 422 -15.17 3.27 34.51
N GLU A 423 -15.59 4.40 35.11
CA GLU A 423 -16.45 5.43 34.52
C GLU A 423 -16.08 5.77 33.08
N LEU A 424 -17.07 5.56 32.21
CA LEU A 424 -16.99 5.80 30.78
C LEU A 424 -16.99 7.32 30.51
N SER A 425 -15.86 7.99 30.69
CA SER A 425 -15.73 9.44 30.44
C SER A 425 -15.81 9.73 28.93
N ILE A 426 -16.81 10.49 28.51
CA ILE A 426 -16.89 11.03 27.14
C ILE A 426 -15.88 12.17 27.04
N VAL A 427 -14.85 12.01 26.20
CA VAL A 427 -13.91 13.10 25.90
C VAL A 427 -14.64 14.12 25.01
N LYS A 428 -14.79 15.35 25.50
CA LYS A 428 -15.37 16.47 24.75
C LYS A 428 -14.26 17.22 24.03
N LEU A 429 -14.50 17.59 22.76
CA LEU A 429 -13.50 18.25 21.90
C LEU A 429 -13.00 19.60 22.46
N ASP A 430 -13.79 20.26 23.32
CA ASP A 430 -13.50 21.60 23.88
C ASP A 430 -12.78 21.59 25.24
N GLN A 431 -12.44 20.41 25.80
CA GLN A 431 -11.51 20.36 26.93
C GLN A 431 -10.08 20.60 26.43
N PRO A 432 -9.27 21.43 27.11
CA PRO A 432 -7.86 21.53 26.77
C PRO A 432 -7.26 20.13 26.86
N LEU A 433 -6.69 19.62 25.76
CA LEU A 433 -5.86 18.42 25.81
C LEU A 433 -4.70 18.75 26.76
N ASP A 434 -4.80 18.31 28.01
CA ASP A 434 -3.60 18.11 28.81
C ASP A 434 -2.76 17.11 28.01
N ASN A 435 -1.56 17.52 27.59
CA ASN A 435 -0.59 16.72 26.82
C ASN A 435 -0.08 15.49 27.61
N SER A 436 -0.82 14.98 28.59
CA SER A 436 -0.49 13.78 29.33
C SER A 436 -0.93 12.55 28.53
N VAL A 437 0.05 11.95 27.84
CA VAL A 437 0.00 10.54 27.43
C VAL A 437 -0.25 9.69 28.68
N TRP A 438 -1.06 8.65 28.60
CA TRP A 438 -1.47 7.78 29.74
C TRP A 438 -2.60 8.29 30.64
N LEU A 439 -3.75 8.61 30.02
CA LEU A 439 -4.95 9.04 30.75
C LEU A 439 -5.67 7.91 31.51
N GLY A 440 -5.29 6.64 31.35
CA GLY A 440 -5.95 5.50 32.01
C GLY A 440 -7.39 5.23 31.54
N HIS A 441 -7.81 5.90 30.47
CA HIS A 441 -9.12 5.75 29.83
C HIS A 441 -9.01 4.98 28.51
N LEU A 442 -10.14 4.52 27.97
CA LEU A 442 -10.20 3.90 26.65
C LEU A 442 -9.81 4.94 25.57
N PRO A 443 -9.03 4.57 24.55
CA PRO A 443 -8.61 5.50 23.51
C PRO A 443 -9.85 5.97 22.70
N PRO A 444 -10.09 7.29 22.59
CA PRO A 444 -11.23 7.80 21.86
C PRO A 444 -11.04 7.68 20.33
N LEU A 445 -12.15 7.47 19.63
CA LEU A 445 -12.22 7.41 18.18
C LEU A 445 -12.54 8.76 17.58
N LEU A 446 -11.66 9.24 16.70
CA LEU A 446 -11.92 10.39 15.85
C LEU A 446 -12.53 9.91 14.54
N ARG A 447 -13.80 10.24 14.28
CA ARG A 447 -14.43 9.93 12.99
C ARG A 447 -13.83 10.83 11.90
N LEU A 448 -13.21 10.21 10.92
CA LEU A 448 -12.54 10.92 9.82
C LEU A 448 -13.47 11.08 8.62
N ALA A 449 -14.13 9.99 8.21
CA ALA A 449 -15.04 10.01 7.08
C ALA A 449 -16.03 8.84 7.12
N ILE A 450 -17.19 9.05 6.49
CA ILE A 450 -18.09 7.97 6.07
C ILE A 450 -18.08 7.98 4.55
N VAL A 451 -17.79 6.82 3.97
CA VAL A 451 -17.67 6.63 2.52
C VAL A 451 -18.79 5.70 2.07
N ASP A 452 -19.69 6.21 1.25
CA ASP A 452 -20.71 5.40 0.60
C ASP A 452 -20.15 4.82 -0.71
N LEU A 453 -20.18 3.49 -0.85
CA LEU A 453 -19.76 2.79 -2.06
C LEU A 453 -20.82 2.89 -3.19
N ALA A 454 -21.95 3.54 -2.94
CA ALA A 454 -23.06 3.73 -3.88
C ALA A 454 -23.58 2.39 -4.45
N LEU A 455 -23.55 1.34 -3.64
CA LEU A 455 -24.05 0.03 -4.04
C LEU A 455 -25.58 0.07 -4.26
N PRO A 456 -26.14 -0.69 -5.21
CA PRO A 456 -27.58 -0.69 -5.46
C PRO A 456 -28.37 -1.01 -4.19
N ARG A 457 -29.46 -0.31 -3.88
CA ARG A 457 -30.25 -0.67 -2.69
C ARG A 457 -31.08 -1.92 -2.97
N LYS A 458 -30.59 -3.09 -2.53
CA LYS A 458 -31.38 -4.33 -2.52
C LYS A 458 -32.17 -4.39 -1.22
N ILE A 459 -33.50 -4.40 -1.30
CA ILE A 459 -34.44 -4.28 -0.17
C ILE A 459 -34.26 -5.42 0.88
N GLU A 460 -33.64 -6.55 0.51
CA GLU A 460 -33.57 -7.74 1.37
C GLU A 460 -32.17 -8.35 1.54
N SER A 461 -31.10 -7.79 0.94
CA SER A 461 -29.77 -8.42 1.01
C SER A 461 -28.73 -7.51 1.66
N SER A 462 -28.20 -7.96 2.80
CA SER A 462 -26.99 -7.41 3.39
C SER A 462 -25.80 -7.60 2.45
N TYR A 463 -25.10 -6.52 2.12
CA TYR A 463 -23.85 -6.61 1.36
C TYR A 463 -22.77 -7.29 2.20
N LEU A 464 -22.04 -8.21 1.56
CA LEU A 464 -20.79 -8.72 2.09
C LEU A 464 -19.66 -7.91 1.48
N ILE A 465 -18.89 -7.26 2.35
CA ILE A 465 -17.77 -6.42 1.98
C ILE A 465 -16.56 -6.98 2.71
N THR A 466 -15.47 -7.18 1.99
CA THR A 466 -14.16 -7.51 2.57
C THR A 466 -13.15 -6.46 2.12
N MET A 467 -12.19 -6.13 2.97
CA MET A 467 -11.27 -5.02 2.73
C MET A 467 -9.82 -5.49 2.71
N TYR A 468 -9.00 -4.87 1.87
CA TYR A 468 -7.58 -5.16 1.72
C TYR A 468 -6.79 -3.86 1.61
N VAL A 469 -5.58 -3.82 2.16
CA VAL A 469 -4.67 -2.67 2.06
C VAL A 469 -3.78 -2.81 0.83
N ASP A 470 -3.43 -1.70 0.17
CA ASP A 470 -2.39 -1.68 -0.86
C ASP A 470 -1.00 -1.83 -0.19
N PRO A 471 -0.18 -2.82 -0.57
CA PRO A 471 1.14 -3.05 0.04
C PRO A 471 2.12 -1.88 -0.11
N LEU A 472 1.96 -1.02 -1.12
CA LEU A 472 2.86 0.10 -1.39
C LEU A 472 2.31 1.45 -0.91
N MET A 473 0.99 1.62 -0.91
CA MET A 473 0.34 2.87 -0.52
C MET A 473 -0.69 2.60 0.58
N PRO A 474 -0.30 2.60 1.87
CA PRO A 474 -1.19 2.21 2.96
C PRO A 474 -2.40 3.16 3.09
N GLU A 475 -2.36 4.36 2.51
CA GLU A 475 -3.51 5.27 2.38
C GLU A 475 -4.61 4.75 1.43
N ARG A 476 -4.35 3.68 0.66
CA ARG A 476 -5.30 3.05 -0.24
C ARG A 476 -5.82 1.73 0.30
N ILE A 477 -7.15 1.63 0.32
CA ILE A 477 -7.89 0.45 0.73
C ILE A 477 -8.75 -0.02 -0.45
N TYR A 478 -8.72 -1.30 -0.74
CA TYR A 478 -9.61 -1.95 -1.69
C TYR A 478 -10.79 -2.55 -0.95
N SER A 479 -12.01 -2.24 -1.40
CA SER A 479 -13.22 -2.91 -0.94
C SER A 479 -13.70 -3.89 -2.00
N LEU A 480 -13.85 -5.15 -1.60
CA LEU A 480 -14.36 -6.25 -2.41
C LEU A 480 -15.80 -6.53 -2.00
N HIS A 481 -16.72 -6.41 -2.95
CA HIS A 481 -18.16 -6.61 -2.74
C HIS A 481 -18.76 -7.41 -3.90
N GLU A 482 -20.06 -7.78 -3.81
CA GLU A 482 -20.72 -8.60 -4.83
C GLU A 482 -20.65 -7.99 -6.25
N GLY A 483 -20.66 -6.66 -6.34
CA GLY A 483 -20.68 -5.92 -7.62
C GLY A 483 -19.31 -5.62 -8.23
N GLY A 484 -18.20 -5.94 -7.54
CA GLY A 484 -16.87 -5.61 -8.03
C GLY A 484 -15.86 -5.26 -6.94
N VAL A 485 -14.90 -4.43 -7.34
CA VAL A 485 -13.82 -3.91 -6.49
C VAL A 485 -13.77 -2.40 -6.62
N ASP A 486 -13.81 -1.71 -5.48
CA ASP A 486 -13.62 -0.27 -5.37
C ASP A 486 -12.29 0.05 -4.66
N SER A 487 -11.57 1.06 -5.16
CA SER A 487 -10.37 1.62 -4.53
C SER A 487 -10.73 2.91 -3.79
N ILE A 488 -10.47 2.94 -2.49
CA ILE A 488 -10.66 4.10 -1.61
C ILE A 488 -9.29 4.68 -1.27
N VAL A 489 -9.07 5.97 -1.54
CA VAL A 489 -7.81 6.67 -1.21
C VAL A 489 -8.09 7.73 -0.15
N LEU A 490 -7.35 7.66 0.96
CA LEU A 490 -7.47 8.56 2.10
C LEU A 490 -6.51 9.75 1.97
N HIS A 491 -6.97 10.83 1.32
CA HIS A 491 -6.14 12.01 1.00
C HIS A 491 -5.67 12.82 2.23
N PHE A 492 -6.29 12.62 3.39
CA PHE A 492 -5.99 13.36 4.61
C PHE A 492 -4.88 12.70 5.47
N LEU A 493 -4.28 11.60 5.03
CA LEU A 493 -3.21 10.91 5.73
C LEU A 493 -1.86 11.06 5.00
N PRO A 494 -0.73 10.97 5.74
CA PRO A 494 -0.63 10.89 7.20
C PRO A 494 -0.85 12.26 7.88
N PHE A 495 -1.44 12.27 9.09
CA PHE A 495 -1.66 13.49 9.88
C PHE A 495 -0.35 14.15 10.29
N THR A 496 0.68 13.34 10.53
CA THR A 496 2.04 13.79 10.86
C THR A 496 2.67 14.72 9.81
N SER A 497 2.12 14.78 8.59
CA SER A 497 2.58 15.70 7.52
C SER A 497 1.88 17.06 7.54
N GLN A 498 0.80 17.24 8.29
CA GLN A 498 -0.07 18.43 8.28
C GLN A 498 0.30 19.50 9.33
N ILE A 499 1.47 19.41 9.95
CA ILE A 499 1.90 20.26 11.10
C ILE A 499 2.07 21.76 10.72
N ASN A 500 2.04 22.13 9.44
CA ASN A 500 1.92 23.54 9.07
C ASN A 500 0.46 23.96 9.12
N GLY A 501 0.05 24.63 10.20
CA GLY A 501 -1.30 25.19 10.46
C GLY A 501 -1.81 26.23 9.44
N LYS A 502 -1.70 25.93 8.15
CA LYS A 502 -2.50 26.50 7.09
C LYS A 502 -3.66 25.54 6.92
N ASP A 503 -4.88 26.02 7.16
CA ASP A 503 -6.13 25.40 6.72
C ASP A 503 -6.12 25.23 5.18
N GLU A 504 -5.34 24.29 4.66
CA GLU A 504 -5.63 23.70 3.36
C GLU A 504 -6.82 22.78 3.57
N SER A 505 -7.93 23.07 2.89
CA SER A 505 -9.16 22.28 2.93
C SER A 505 -8.85 20.77 2.94
N ILE A 506 -9.18 20.08 4.04
CA ILE A 506 -9.00 18.63 4.19
C ILE A 506 -9.70 17.96 3.00
N LYS A 507 -8.92 17.33 2.12
CA LYS A 507 -9.48 16.63 0.96
C LYS A 507 -10.21 15.38 1.46
N THR A 508 -11.48 15.25 1.07
CA THR A 508 -12.29 14.06 1.37
C THR A 508 -11.71 12.81 0.71
N PRO A 509 -11.94 11.60 1.25
CA PRO A 509 -11.61 10.35 0.57
C PRO A 509 -12.16 10.32 -0.86
N SER A 510 -11.42 9.69 -1.77
CA SER A 510 -11.92 9.43 -3.12
C SER A 510 -12.18 7.94 -3.31
N VAL A 511 -13.32 7.63 -3.92
CA VAL A 511 -13.72 6.26 -4.27
C VAL A 511 -13.66 6.11 -5.78
N HIS A 512 -12.97 5.07 -6.25
CA HIS A 512 -12.83 4.78 -7.66
C HIS A 512 -13.17 3.31 -7.92
N PRO A 513 -14.21 3.00 -8.71
CA PRO A 513 -14.49 1.63 -9.09
C PRO A 513 -13.38 1.12 -10.00
N VAL A 514 -12.67 0.08 -9.55
CA VAL A 514 -11.56 -0.55 -10.26
C VAL A 514 -12.07 -1.59 -11.23
N LEU A 515 -13.05 -2.39 -10.80
CA LEU A 515 -13.66 -3.46 -11.58
C LEU A 515 -15.15 -3.55 -11.24
N CYS A 516 -16.00 -3.60 -12.25
CA CYS A 516 -17.45 -3.78 -12.09
C CYS A 516 -17.88 -5.09 -12.76
N THR A 517 -18.56 -5.96 -12.02
CA THR A 517 -19.08 -7.24 -12.54
C THR A 517 -20.56 -7.19 -12.92
N CYS A 518 -21.20 -6.02 -12.79
CA CYS A 518 -22.60 -5.79 -13.16
C CYS A 518 -22.71 -5.47 -14.66
N GLN A 519 -23.29 -6.37 -15.47
CA GLN A 519 -23.59 -6.10 -16.89
C GLN A 519 -24.97 -5.44 -17.01
N GLY A 520 -25.05 -4.11 -16.94
CA GLY A 520 -26.30 -3.36 -17.12
C GLY A 520 -27.40 -3.66 -16.09
N GLU A 521 -28.54 -2.99 -16.23
CA GLU A 521 -29.65 -2.97 -15.24
C GLU A 521 -30.36 -4.33 -15.01
N THR A 522 -30.01 -5.39 -15.75
CA THR A 522 -30.77 -6.66 -15.78
C THR A 522 -29.96 -7.94 -15.53
N SER A 523 -28.63 -7.87 -15.37
CA SER A 523 -27.83 -9.07 -15.06
C SER A 523 -27.51 -9.18 -13.58
N SER A 524 -27.51 -10.41 -13.05
CA SER A 524 -26.98 -10.69 -11.71
C SER A 524 -25.46 -10.52 -11.73
N PRO A 525 -24.85 -9.84 -10.74
CA PRO A 525 -23.40 -9.68 -10.69
C PRO A 525 -22.72 -11.06 -10.58
N SER A 526 -21.61 -11.24 -11.30
CA SER A 526 -20.77 -12.42 -11.10
C SER A 526 -19.93 -12.21 -9.83
N PRO A 527 -20.06 -13.08 -8.81
CA PRO A 527 -19.28 -12.93 -7.59
C PRO A 527 -17.81 -13.19 -7.86
N LEU A 528 -16.95 -12.51 -7.11
CA LEU A 528 -15.50 -12.65 -7.16
C LEU A 528 -15.06 -13.74 -6.18
N TYR A 529 -14.18 -14.63 -6.64
CA TYR A 529 -13.68 -15.79 -5.89
C TYR A 529 -12.22 -15.65 -5.48
N GLY A 530 -11.52 -14.61 -5.92
CA GLY A 530 -10.15 -14.34 -5.50
C GLY A 530 -9.79 -12.87 -5.71
N PHE A 531 -9.08 -12.31 -4.74
CA PHE A 531 -8.53 -10.95 -4.82
C PHE A 531 -7.17 -10.95 -4.14
N VAL A 532 -6.17 -10.34 -4.80
CA VAL A 532 -4.88 -10.08 -4.20
C VAL A 532 -4.25 -8.82 -4.78
N SER A 533 -3.72 -7.97 -3.91
CA SER A 533 -2.85 -6.85 -4.28
C SER A 533 -1.40 -7.33 -4.35
N LEU A 534 -0.78 -7.14 -5.50
CA LEU A 534 0.62 -7.48 -5.77
C LEU A 534 1.44 -6.19 -5.79
N SER A 535 2.69 -6.28 -5.38
CA SER A 535 3.64 -5.18 -5.53
C SER A 535 5.03 -5.70 -5.88
N ASP A 536 5.81 -4.87 -6.56
CA ASP A 536 7.22 -5.15 -6.81
C ASP A 536 8.15 -4.22 -5.98
N SER A 537 9.43 -4.54 -5.99
CA SER A 537 10.46 -3.73 -5.31
C SER A 537 10.77 -2.41 -6.03
N PHE A 538 10.19 -2.19 -7.23
CA PHE A 538 10.38 -0.96 -8.01
C PHE A 538 9.26 0.06 -7.79
N GLY A 539 8.24 -0.27 -7.00
CA GLY A 539 7.14 0.62 -6.64
C GLY A 539 5.93 0.54 -7.57
N TYR A 540 5.80 -0.54 -8.35
CA TYR A 540 4.60 -0.85 -9.12
C TYR A 540 3.65 -1.73 -8.29
N SER A 541 2.36 -1.44 -8.38
CA SER A 541 1.29 -2.19 -7.73
C SER A 541 0.33 -2.73 -8.78
N TRP A 542 -0.19 -3.94 -8.56
CA TRP A 542 -1.23 -4.53 -9.40
C TRP A 542 -2.31 -5.15 -8.53
N VAL A 543 -3.51 -5.25 -9.08
CA VAL A 543 -4.60 -6.01 -8.50
C VAL A 543 -4.87 -7.21 -9.41
N VAL A 544 -4.92 -8.39 -8.82
CA VAL A 544 -5.34 -9.62 -9.51
C VAL A 544 -6.67 -10.07 -8.94
N VAL A 545 -7.65 -10.23 -9.82
CA VAL A 545 -9.01 -10.64 -9.49
C VAL A 545 -9.35 -11.92 -10.24
N VAL A 546 -9.97 -12.88 -9.56
CA VAL A 546 -10.53 -14.09 -10.18
C VAL A 546 -12.04 -14.08 -9.98
N THR A 547 -12.77 -14.18 -11.08
CA THR A 547 -14.23 -14.26 -11.09
C THR A 547 -14.72 -15.68 -10.78
N SER A 548 -16.01 -15.82 -10.51
CA SER A 548 -16.67 -17.13 -10.36
C SER A 548 -16.60 -18.01 -11.62
N THR A 549 -16.38 -17.43 -12.81
CA THR A 549 -16.15 -18.17 -14.06
C THR A 549 -14.69 -18.61 -14.23
N GLN A 550 -13.85 -18.44 -13.20
CA GLN A 550 -12.40 -18.70 -13.19
C GLN A 550 -11.58 -17.81 -14.13
N GLU A 551 -12.17 -16.72 -14.64
CA GLU A 551 -11.43 -15.75 -15.45
C GLU A 551 -10.55 -14.89 -14.54
N CYS A 552 -9.28 -14.72 -14.93
CA CYS A 552 -8.30 -13.92 -14.20
C CYS A 552 -8.12 -12.55 -14.87
N VAL A 553 -8.35 -11.48 -14.11
CA VAL A 553 -8.15 -10.09 -14.55
C VAL A 553 -6.97 -9.50 -13.78
N VAL A 554 -6.05 -8.87 -14.50
CA VAL A 554 -4.87 -8.20 -13.93
C VAL A 554 -4.95 -6.71 -14.25
N LEU A 555 -4.86 -5.88 -13.23
CA LEU A 555 -4.98 -4.42 -13.35
C LEU A 555 -3.73 -3.76 -12.75
N GLU A 556 -2.98 -3.01 -13.54
CA GLU A 556 -1.92 -2.13 -13.03
C GLU A 556 -2.54 -1.01 -12.20
N MET A 557 -1.98 -0.67 -11.05
CA MET A 557 -2.43 0.43 -10.20
C MET A 557 -1.43 1.58 -10.25
N LYS A 558 -1.77 2.67 -10.94
CA LYS A 558 -0.91 3.87 -11.01
C LYS A 558 -1.01 4.70 -9.73
N THR A 559 0.09 5.36 -9.36
CA THR A 559 0.19 6.28 -8.21
C THR A 559 -0.72 7.50 -8.42
N TRP A 560 -1.50 7.91 -7.41
CA TRP A 560 -2.45 9.07 -7.29
C TRP A 560 -3.34 9.48 -8.49
N ASN A 561 -3.02 9.10 -9.73
CA ASN A 561 -3.67 9.43 -10.97
C ASN A 561 -4.39 8.19 -11.50
N LEU A 562 -5.64 8.10 -11.06
CA LEU A 562 -6.83 7.52 -11.69
C LEU A 562 -6.60 6.72 -12.98
N LEU A 563 -7.04 5.46 -12.95
CA LEU A 563 -7.39 4.69 -14.14
C LEU A 563 -8.91 4.77 -14.36
N LEU A 564 -9.31 4.77 -15.62
CA LEU A 564 -10.72 4.61 -16.00
C LEU A 564 -11.14 3.15 -15.75
N PRO A 565 -12.40 2.89 -15.34
CA PRO A 565 -12.88 1.54 -15.10
C PRO A 565 -12.77 0.67 -16.36
N ILE A 566 -12.25 -0.54 -16.22
CA ILE A 566 -12.27 -1.53 -17.32
C ILE A 566 -13.58 -2.31 -17.22
N GLN A 567 -14.46 -2.10 -18.20
CA GLN A 567 -15.63 -2.94 -18.40
C GLN A 567 -15.20 -4.20 -19.16
N VAL A 568 -15.34 -5.37 -18.54
CA VAL A 568 -15.01 -6.64 -19.17
C VAL A 568 -16.13 -6.98 -20.13
N ASP A 569 -15.98 -6.62 -21.41
CA ASP A 569 -16.90 -7.05 -22.46
C ASP A 569 -16.20 -7.94 -23.49
N LYS A 570 -16.86 -9.07 -23.79
CA LYS A 570 -16.48 -9.99 -24.85
C LYS A 570 -17.02 -9.44 -26.17
N GLU A 571 -16.15 -9.45 -27.19
CA GLU A 571 -16.42 -9.44 -28.65
C GLU A 571 -16.01 -8.20 -29.48
N LYS A 572 -14.89 -8.42 -30.19
CA LYS A 572 -14.48 -7.88 -31.52
C LYS A 572 -13.91 -6.44 -31.63
N PRO A 573 -12.93 -6.24 -32.53
CA PRO A 573 -12.10 -5.04 -32.57
C PRO A 573 -12.82 -3.93 -33.34
N ILE A 574 -12.99 -2.77 -32.70
CA ILE A 574 -13.46 -1.55 -33.35
C ILE A 574 -12.27 -0.61 -33.50
N SER A 575 -12.13 -0.11 -34.73
CA SER A 575 -11.10 0.77 -35.28
C SER A 575 -10.70 1.92 -34.35
N LEU A 576 -9.40 1.99 -34.08
CA LEU A 576 -8.67 3.07 -33.40
C LEU A 576 -8.59 4.34 -34.26
N GLU A 577 -9.71 4.98 -34.57
CA GLU A 577 -9.73 6.34 -35.12
C GLU A 577 -11.00 7.05 -34.63
N GLU A 578 -11.04 7.45 -33.35
CA GLU A 578 -11.88 8.54 -32.83
C GLU A 578 -11.78 8.58 -31.29
N GLN A 579 -10.66 9.04 -30.74
CA GLN A 579 -10.60 9.43 -29.31
C GLN A 579 -9.38 10.31 -29.00
N LYS A 580 -9.31 11.46 -29.67
CA LYS A 580 -8.56 12.62 -29.18
C LYS A 580 -9.37 13.88 -29.44
N GLU A 581 -10.44 14.07 -28.68
CA GLU A 581 -11.02 15.40 -28.47
C GLU A 581 -11.49 15.47 -27.02
N LYS A 582 -10.58 15.88 -26.14
CA LYS A 582 -10.94 16.44 -24.84
C LYS A 582 -11.14 17.94 -25.05
N ASP A 583 -12.38 18.38 -24.86
CA ASP A 583 -12.79 19.73 -24.47
C ASP A 583 -12.14 20.91 -25.20
N THR A 584 -12.33 20.99 -26.52
CA THR A 584 -12.49 22.29 -27.18
C THR A 584 -13.98 22.52 -27.40
N PRO A 585 -14.58 23.63 -26.93
CA PRO A 585 -15.97 23.94 -27.26
C PRO A 585 -16.05 24.00 -28.78
N ASN A 586 -16.83 23.10 -29.39
CA ASN A 586 -16.99 23.06 -30.84
C ASN A 586 -17.46 24.43 -31.32
N ILE A 587 -16.56 25.19 -31.95
CA ILE A 587 -16.80 26.56 -32.40
C ILE A 587 -17.82 26.58 -33.55
N ILE A 588 -18.04 25.44 -34.21
CA ILE A 588 -19.02 25.25 -35.28
C ILE A 588 -19.95 24.11 -34.87
N SER A 589 -21.25 24.24 -35.15
CA SER A 589 -22.22 23.21 -34.81
C SER A 589 -21.92 21.89 -35.56
N LYS A 590 -22.09 20.75 -34.89
CA LYS A 590 -21.87 19.41 -35.49
C LYS A 590 -22.77 19.17 -36.71
N GLU A 591 -23.90 19.88 -36.81
CA GLU A 591 -24.83 19.82 -37.96
C GLU A 591 -24.24 20.42 -39.24
N LEU A 592 -23.38 21.45 -39.15
CA LEU A 592 -22.71 22.05 -40.32
C LEU A 592 -21.50 21.24 -40.81
N LEU A 593 -20.88 20.46 -39.93
CA LEU A 593 -19.78 19.57 -40.33
C LEU A 593 -20.32 18.33 -41.08
N GLY A 594 -21.58 17.95 -40.84
CA GLY A 594 -22.24 16.80 -41.46
C GLY A 594 -22.77 17.03 -42.88
N GLY A 595 -22.77 18.27 -43.39
CA GLY A 595 -23.30 18.59 -44.72
C GLY A 595 -24.84 18.60 -44.80
N PRO A 596 -25.42 19.06 -45.92
CA PRO A 596 -26.86 18.99 -46.13
C PRO A 596 -27.30 17.52 -46.23
N LYS A 597 -28.35 17.14 -45.51
CA LYS A 597 -28.88 15.77 -45.50
C LYS A 597 -29.29 15.36 -46.92
N SER A 598 -28.73 14.26 -47.43
CA SER A 598 -29.05 13.74 -48.76
C SER A 598 -30.45 13.14 -48.78
N VAL A 599 -31.45 13.94 -49.15
CA VAL A 599 -32.80 13.42 -49.41
C VAL A 599 -32.80 12.75 -50.78
N LEU A 600 -32.99 11.43 -50.80
CA LEU A 600 -33.28 10.68 -52.01
C LEU A 600 -34.52 11.30 -52.66
N ALA A 601 -34.37 11.84 -53.86
CA ALA A 601 -35.49 12.30 -54.68
C ALA A 601 -36.59 11.22 -54.68
N PRO A 602 -37.87 11.56 -54.43
CA PRO A 602 -38.95 10.59 -54.49
C PRO A 602 -38.85 9.85 -55.82
N GLN A 603 -38.66 8.52 -55.78
CA GLN A 603 -38.48 7.74 -57.00
C GLN A 603 -39.71 7.95 -57.88
N ALA A 604 -39.51 8.65 -59.00
CA ALA A 604 -40.56 8.85 -59.96
C ALA A 604 -41.06 7.47 -60.40
N SER A 605 -42.33 7.18 -60.14
CA SER A 605 -42.98 6.00 -60.71
C SER A 605 -42.78 6.05 -62.24
N PRO A 606 -42.64 4.90 -62.93
CA PRO A 606 -42.30 4.86 -64.35
C PRO A 606 -43.25 5.67 -65.25
N ASN A 607 -44.44 6.02 -64.76
CA ASN A 607 -45.42 6.87 -65.43
C ASN A 607 -45.13 8.38 -65.39
N LEU A 608 -44.19 8.86 -64.55
CA LEU A 608 -43.84 10.28 -64.44
C LEU A 608 -42.80 10.75 -65.47
N ARG A 609 -42.08 9.83 -66.13
CA ARG A 609 -41.11 10.18 -67.19
C ARG A 609 -41.76 10.62 -68.50
N SER A 610 -43.06 10.35 -68.67
CA SER A 610 -43.83 10.70 -69.87
C SER A 610 -44.80 11.87 -69.67
N VAL A 611 -44.79 12.52 -68.50
CA VAL A 611 -45.70 13.64 -68.19
C VAL A 611 -45.04 14.96 -68.61
N SER A 612 -45.74 15.77 -69.41
CA SER A 612 -45.23 17.09 -69.81
C SER A 612 -45.23 18.05 -68.61
N ALA A 613 -44.26 18.96 -68.57
CA ALA A 613 -44.13 19.97 -67.50
C ALA A 613 -45.35 20.92 -67.41
N ASP A 614 -46.23 20.92 -68.40
CA ASP A 614 -47.45 21.71 -68.45
C ASP A 614 -48.70 21.00 -67.90
N SER A 615 -48.60 19.70 -67.60
CA SER A 615 -49.65 18.99 -66.89
C SER A 615 -49.68 19.41 -65.41
N ILE A 616 -50.87 19.31 -64.80
CA ILE A 616 -51.08 19.64 -63.38
C ILE A 616 -50.23 18.72 -62.49
N GLU A 617 -50.11 17.45 -62.86
CA GLU A 617 -49.26 16.43 -62.22
C GLU A 617 -47.77 16.77 -62.39
N GLY A 618 -47.34 17.22 -63.57
CA GLY A 618 -45.95 17.67 -63.81
C GLY A 618 -45.57 18.90 -62.98
N ARG A 619 -46.46 19.89 -62.91
CA ARG A 619 -46.24 21.12 -62.12
C ARG A 619 -46.21 20.85 -60.61
N SER A 620 -47.06 19.97 -60.12
CA SER A 620 -47.06 19.58 -58.70
C SER A 620 -45.79 18.81 -58.30
N ALA A 621 -45.30 17.92 -59.17
CA ALA A 621 -44.02 17.22 -58.96
C ALA A 621 -42.84 18.20 -58.94
N LEU A 622 -42.75 19.13 -59.91
CA LEU A 622 -41.73 20.18 -59.92
C LEU A 622 -41.77 21.04 -58.66
N HIS A 623 -42.97 21.41 -58.20
CA HIS A 623 -43.12 22.18 -56.96
C HIS A 623 -42.59 21.41 -55.73
N GLN A 624 -42.85 20.10 -55.64
CA GLN A 624 -42.29 19.26 -54.56
C GLN A 624 -40.76 19.17 -54.63
N TYR A 625 -40.17 19.04 -55.82
CA TYR A 625 -38.72 19.06 -55.99
C TYR A 625 -38.09 20.40 -55.61
N PHE A 626 -38.71 21.51 -56.02
CA PHE A 626 -38.25 22.86 -55.64
C PHE A 626 -38.32 23.09 -54.13
N LYS A 627 -39.38 22.61 -53.48
CA LYS A 627 -39.54 22.69 -52.03
C LYS A 627 -38.43 21.91 -51.31
N LEU A 628 -38.20 20.65 -51.71
CA LEU A 628 -37.13 19.81 -51.15
C LEU A 628 -35.74 20.41 -51.38
N PHE A 629 -35.50 21.02 -52.54
CA PHE A 629 -34.23 21.69 -52.83
C PHE A 629 -34.03 22.91 -51.93
N HIS A 630 -35.07 23.72 -51.75
CA HIS A 630 -35.01 24.93 -50.92
C HIS A 630 -34.75 24.59 -49.45
N GLU A 631 -35.53 23.68 -48.88
CA GLU A 631 -35.45 23.30 -47.46
C GLU A 631 -34.10 22.63 -47.12
N ASN A 632 -33.55 21.80 -48.01
CA ASN A 632 -32.33 21.05 -47.68
C ASN A 632 -31.02 21.78 -48.04
N TYR A 633 -30.99 22.50 -49.17
CA TYR A 633 -29.75 23.08 -49.68
C TYR A 633 -29.68 24.59 -49.48
N VAL A 634 -30.78 25.32 -49.71
CA VAL A 634 -30.78 26.79 -49.60
C VAL A 634 -30.78 27.22 -48.13
N GLU A 635 -31.62 26.61 -47.29
CA GLU A 635 -31.63 26.91 -45.85
C GLU A 635 -30.31 26.51 -45.17
N TYR A 636 -29.73 25.37 -45.58
CA TYR A 636 -28.42 24.94 -45.08
C TYR A 636 -27.32 25.95 -45.43
N ALA A 637 -27.26 26.41 -46.68
CA ALA A 637 -26.29 27.43 -47.10
C ALA A 637 -26.45 28.74 -46.31
N HIS A 638 -27.68 29.16 -46.00
CA HIS A 638 -27.94 30.33 -45.17
C HIS A 638 -27.49 30.13 -43.72
N LYS A 639 -27.72 28.95 -43.13
CA LYS A 639 -27.24 28.61 -41.78
C LYS A 639 -25.70 28.63 -41.69
N VAL A 640 -25.02 28.03 -42.67
CA VAL A 640 -23.55 28.05 -42.76
C VAL A 640 -23.02 29.48 -42.84
N TYR A 641 -23.58 30.30 -43.72
CA TYR A 641 -23.15 31.68 -43.89
C TYR A 641 -23.34 32.51 -42.61
N PHE A 642 -24.46 32.32 -41.92
CA PHE A 642 -24.75 33.01 -40.67
C PHE A 642 -23.78 32.61 -39.55
N GLU A 643 -23.56 31.32 -39.32
CA GLU A 643 -22.61 30.84 -38.30
C GLU A 643 -21.18 31.33 -38.59
N LEU A 644 -20.69 31.19 -39.82
CA LEU A 644 -19.35 31.65 -40.19
C LEU A 644 -19.16 33.15 -39.97
N LYS A 645 -20.18 33.96 -40.26
CA LYS A 645 -20.15 35.41 -40.05
C LYS A 645 -20.10 35.78 -38.56
N HIS A 646 -20.75 34.99 -37.69
CA HIS A 646 -20.76 35.21 -36.24
C HIS A 646 -19.49 34.70 -35.54
N HIS A 647 -18.92 33.56 -35.97
CA HIS A 647 -17.75 32.97 -35.32
C HIS A 647 -16.42 33.62 -35.71
N GLY A 648 -16.30 34.19 -36.91
CA GLY A 648 -15.07 34.88 -37.37
C GLY A 648 -14.56 35.95 -36.38
N PRO A 649 -15.41 36.90 -35.92
CA PRO A 649 -15.02 37.89 -34.92
C PRO A 649 -14.66 37.30 -33.55
N GLN A 650 -15.32 36.21 -33.14
CA GLN A 650 -15.06 35.56 -31.84
C GLN A 650 -13.70 34.85 -31.83
N LEU A 651 -13.39 34.12 -32.91
CA LEU A 651 -12.07 33.50 -33.12
C LEU A 651 -10.96 34.55 -33.12
N LYS A 652 -11.18 35.68 -33.80
CA LYS A 652 -10.22 36.79 -33.80
C LYS A 652 -9.94 37.30 -32.37
N ARG A 653 -10.97 37.48 -31.54
CA ARG A 653 -10.80 37.89 -30.13
C ARG A 653 -10.01 36.86 -29.32
N ILE A 654 -10.26 35.57 -29.51
CA ILE A 654 -9.53 34.50 -28.80
C ILE A 654 -8.06 34.51 -29.21
N ILE A 655 -7.77 34.66 -30.50
CA ILE A 655 -6.39 34.76 -31.00
C ILE A 655 -5.70 35.99 -30.42
N ASP A 656 -6.37 37.15 -30.40
CA ASP A 656 -5.81 38.38 -29.86
C ASP A 656 -5.52 38.26 -28.35
N ASP A 657 -6.40 37.62 -27.56
CA ASP A 657 -6.18 37.34 -26.13
C ASP A 657 -4.99 36.41 -25.89
N GLN A 658 -4.88 35.33 -26.67
CA GLN A 658 -3.75 34.40 -26.58
C GLN A 658 -2.41 35.08 -26.88
N HIS A 659 -2.36 35.96 -27.89
CA HIS A 659 -1.17 36.75 -28.20
C HIS A 659 -0.83 37.74 -27.08
N ALA A 660 -1.84 38.38 -26.47
CA ALA A 660 -1.62 39.28 -25.34
C ALA A 660 -1.00 38.55 -24.13
N ARG A 661 -1.52 37.37 -23.79
CA ARG A 661 -0.99 36.52 -22.71
C ARG A 661 0.41 36.01 -22.99
N LEU A 662 0.71 35.64 -24.24
CA LEU A 662 2.05 35.24 -24.66
C LEU A 662 3.05 36.38 -24.46
N ASN A 663 2.70 37.60 -24.87
CA ASN A 663 3.55 38.78 -24.74
C ASN A 663 3.82 39.12 -23.26
N GLU A 664 2.81 39.02 -22.40
CA GLU A 664 2.97 39.24 -20.95
C GLU A 664 3.93 38.21 -20.33
N ALA A 665 3.81 36.94 -20.71
CA ALA A 665 4.71 35.89 -20.23
C ALA A 665 6.16 36.13 -20.68
N GLN A 666 6.37 36.56 -21.93
CA GLN A 666 7.70 36.91 -22.44
C GLN A 666 8.32 38.08 -21.68
N GLN A 667 7.55 39.14 -21.37
CA GLN A 667 8.03 40.25 -20.55
C GLN A 667 8.42 39.80 -19.13
N LYS A 668 7.63 38.92 -18.51
CA LYS A 668 7.94 38.37 -17.18
C LYS A 668 9.25 37.59 -17.19
N ILE A 669 9.52 36.79 -18.22
CA ILE A 669 10.77 36.05 -18.37
C ILE A 669 11.96 37.02 -18.48
N LEU A 670 11.86 38.05 -19.31
CA LEU A 670 12.92 39.07 -19.44
C LEU A 670 13.22 39.79 -18.10
N ASN A 671 12.18 40.08 -17.32
CA ASN A 671 12.33 40.67 -15.99
C ASN A 671 13.02 39.75 -14.98
N VAL A 672 12.92 38.42 -15.14
CA VAL A 672 13.64 37.45 -14.30
C VAL A 672 15.10 37.38 -14.72
N GLU A 673 15.40 37.36 -16.01
CA GLU A 673 16.77 37.34 -16.54
C GLU A 673 17.57 38.58 -16.11
N THR A 674 16.94 39.76 -16.10
CA THR A 674 17.60 41.00 -15.60
C THR A 674 17.86 40.97 -14.10
N LYS A 675 17.02 40.30 -13.30
CA LYS A 675 17.26 40.12 -11.86
C LYS A 675 18.37 39.11 -11.57
N GLN A 676 18.57 38.13 -12.45
CA GLN A 676 19.60 37.11 -12.29
C GLN A 676 21.01 37.72 -12.27
N SER A 677 21.32 38.62 -13.21
CA SER A 677 22.64 39.27 -13.26
C SER A 677 22.95 40.08 -11.99
N MET A 678 21.95 40.80 -11.47
CA MET A 678 22.09 41.53 -10.20
C MET A 678 22.34 40.60 -9.00
N LEU A 679 21.73 39.41 -8.99
CA LEU A 679 21.95 38.40 -7.95
C LEU A 679 23.36 37.80 -8.03
N GLU A 680 23.86 37.51 -9.23
CA GLU A 680 25.22 37.01 -9.46
C GLU A 680 26.26 38.01 -8.94
N GLU A 681 26.11 39.31 -9.22
CA GLU A 681 27.01 40.35 -8.69
C GLU A 681 27.02 40.40 -7.15
N ARG A 682 25.84 40.25 -6.51
CA ARG A 682 25.73 40.23 -5.05
C ARG A 682 26.42 39.01 -4.43
N ILE A 683 26.30 37.83 -5.07
CA ILE A 683 26.96 36.61 -4.62
C ILE A 683 28.48 36.77 -4.69
N ASP A 684 29.00 37.29 -5.80
CA ASP A 684 30.43 37.55 -5.96
C ASP A 684 30.96 38.55 -4.91
N CYS A 685 30.18 39.58 -4.58
CA CYS A 685 30.53 40.51 -3.50
C CYS A 685 30.59 39.83 -2.13
N ALA A 686 29.63 38.96 -1.82
CA ALA A 686 29.59 38.21 -0.57
C ALA A 686 30.78 37.25 -0.44
N VAL A 687 31.12 36.53 -1.51
CA VAL A 687 32.29 35.63 -1.55
C VAL A 687 33.59 36.41 -1.31
N ARG A 688 33.75 37.58 -1.93
CA ARG A 688 34.93 38.44 -1.68
C ARG A 688 35.01 38.89 -0.22
N LEU A 689 33.90 39.26 0.39
CA LEU A 689 33.87 39.66 1.79
C LEU A 689 34.24 38.49 2.72
N GLN A 690 33.70 37.30 2.46
CA GLN A 690 34.01 36.09 3.25
C GLN A 690 35.50 35.77 3.23
N ASN A 691 36.13 35.82 2.06
CA ASN A 691 37.57 35.60 1.93
C ASN A 691 38.40 36.62 2.72
N SER A 692 37.96 37.89 2.76
CA SER A 692 38.60 38.94 3.56
C SER A 692 38.47 38.70 5.07
N LEU A 693 37.29 38.26 5.52
CA LEU A 693 37.05 37.92 6.93
C LEU A 693 37.88 36.71 7.37
N GLU A 694 38.01 35.69 6.52
CA GLU A 694 38.83 34.51 6.80
C GLU A 694 40.31 34.87 6.95
N GLN A 695 40.83 35.74 6.09
CA GLN A 695 42.19 36.27 6.22
C GLN A 695 42.40 37.02 7.54
N ARG A 696 41.42 37.81 7.99
CA ARG A 696 41.47 38.51 9.28
C ARG A 696 41.47 37.54 10.46
N LEU A 697 40.66 36.48 10.40
CA LEU A 697 40.64 35.43 11.43
C LEU A 697 41.98 34.70 11.52
N GLN A 698 42.61 34.41 10.39
CA GLN A 698 43.95 33.81 10.37
C GLN A 698 45.00 34.72 11.01
N HIS A 699 44.92 36.04 10.77
CA HIS A 699 45.81 37.01 11.41
C HIS A 699 45.59 37.07 12.92
N LEU A 700 44.33 37.06 13.39
CA LEU A 700 44.03 37.04 14.83
C LEU A 700 44.56 35.78 15.52
N ARG A 701 44.50 34.62 14.86
CA ARG A 701 45.08 33.37 15.39
C ARG A 701 46.61 33.41 15.52
N SER A 702 47.29 34.23 14.72
CA SER A 702 48.75 34.37 14.77
C SER A 702 49.24 35.32 15.87
N LEU A 703 48.34 36.01 16.57
CA LEU A 703 48.71 36.89 17.68
C LEU A 703 49.06 36.06 18.92
N PRO A 704 50.24 36.26 19.54
CA PRO A 704 50.66 35.49 20.70
C PRO A 704 49.81 35.83 21.93
N GLY A 705 49.02 34.86 22.41
CA GLY A 705 48.32 34.97 23.69
C GLY A 705 49.29 34.96 24.88
N ALA A 706 49.05 35.82 25.86
CA ALA A 706 49.81 35.89 27.10
C ALA A 706 49.61 34.58 27.91
N HIS A 707 50.73 33.96 28.28
CA HIS A 707 50.86 32.69 29.01
C HIS A 707 50.86 31.42 28.14
N LYS A 708 52.02 31.16 27.51
CA LYS A 708 52.37 29.82 27.02
C LYS A 708 52.54 28.88 28.23
N LYS A 709 51.49 28.12 28.55
CA LYS A 709 51.66 26.89 29.31
C LYS A 709 52.59 25.96 28.51
N PRO A 710 53.49 25.20 29.15
CA PRO A 710 54.31 24.23 28.44
C PRO A 710 53.39 23.23 27.74
N LEU A 711 53.71 22.91 26.47
CA LEU A 711 52.91 22.01 25.66
C LEU A 711 52.72 20.70 26.42
N SER A 712 51.47 20.31 26.59
CA SER A 712 51.11 19.02 27.14
C SER A 712 51.70 17.89 26.29
N ARG A 713 51.75 16.69 26.87
CA ARG A 713 52.27 15.51 26.15
C ARG A 713 51.50 15.26 24.86
N ALA A 714 50.16 15.35 24.90
CA ALA A 714 49.30 15.20 23.73
C ALA A 714 49.55 16.29 22.67
N GLU A 715 49.75 17.56 23.07
CA GLU A 715 50.09 18.63 22.12
C GLU A 715 51.48 18.45 21.50
N ARG A 716 52.42 17.84 22.22
CA ARG A 716 53.77 17.56 21.70
C ARG A 716 53.76 16.39 20.73
N GLU A 717 53.01 15.33 21.02
CA GLU A 717 52.81 14.20 20.12
C GLU A 717 52.06 14.63 18.86
N PHE A 718 50.97 15.40 18.98
CA PHE A 718 50.25 15.96 17.84
C PHE A 718 51.10 16.93 17.01
N LYS A 719 51.93 17.75 17.68
CA LYS A 719 52.89 18.62 16.98
C LYS A 719 53.95 17.81 16.22
N SER A 720 54.45 16.71 16.78
CA SER A 720 55.40 15.85 16.07
C SER A 720 54.77 15.12 14.88
N GLU A 721 53.51 14.71 14.97
CA GLU A 721 52.77 14.17 13.80
C GLU A 721 52.58 15.25 12.73
N LEU A 722 52.18 16.46 13.11
CA LEU A 722 52.10 17.60 12.19
C LEU A 722 53.43 17.91 11.51
N ASP A 723 54.52 17.92 12.28
CA ASP A 723 55.88 18.18 11.79
C ASP A 723 56.38 17.03 10.87
N GLN A 724 55.92 15.79 11.10
CA GLN A 724 56.18 14.64 10.20
C GLN A 724 55.39 14.75 8.89
N PHE A 725 54.12 15.18 8.95
CA PHE A 725 53.29 15.41 7.78
C PHE A 725 53.81 16.57 6.92
N THR A 726 54.21 17.69 7.52
CA THR A 726 54.83 18.81 6.78
C THR A 726 56.17 18.42 6.19
N GLY A 727 57.04 17.75 6.95
CA GLY A 727 58.41 17.48 6.52
C GLY A 727 58.56 16.36 5.49
N VAL A 728 57.61 15.42 5.38
CA VAL A 728 57.74 14.26 4.49
C VAL A 728 56.67 14.22 3.41
N GLU A 729 55.39 14.30 3.79
CA GLU A 729 54.30 14.09 2.83
C GLU A 729 53.97 15.34 2.02
N LEU A 730 53.92 16.51 2.69
CA LEU A 730 53.59 17.77 2.04
C LEU A 730 54.69 18.19 1.06
N ASP A 731 55.96 18.00 1.43
CA ASP A 731 57.09 18.27 0.54
C ASP A 731 57.16 17.27 -0.64
N ALA A 732 56.82 16.00 -0.43
CA ALA A 732 56.73 15.01 -1.51
C ALA A 732 55.56 15.30 -2.48
N LEU A 733 54.41 15.75 -1.97
CA LEU A 733 53.28 16.19 -2.80
C LEU A 733 53.61 17.49 -3.54
N GLN A 734 54.29 18.44 -2.90
CA GLN A 734 54.75 19.67 -3.54
C GLN A 734 55.76 19.36 -4.66
N ALA A 735 56.67 18.40 -4.45
CA ALA A 735 57.58 17.90 -5.49
C ALA A 735 56.82 17.21 -6.64
N SER A 736 55.75 16.46 -6.33
CA SER A 736 54.87 15.84 -7.33
C SER A 736 54.08 16.87 -8.14
N ILE A 737 53.54 17.91 -7.49
CA ILE A 737 52.88 19.03 -8.16
C ILE A 737 53.86 19.79 -9.05
N ASN A 738 55.09 20.03 -8.58
CA ASN A 738 56.11 20.72 -9.34
C ASN A 738 56.58 19.90 -10.56
N THR A 739 56.73 18.58 -10.42
CA THR A 739 57.03 17.68 -11.56
C THR A 739 55.88 17.63 -12.56
N LEU A 740 54.62 17.61 -12.10
CA LEU A 740 53.43 17.64 -12.95
C LEU A 740 53.25 18.98 -13.66
N ARG A 741 53.52 20.09 -12.97
CA ARG A 741 53.59 21.44 -13.56
C ARG A 741 54.73 21.53 -14.59
N GLY A 742 55.87 20.88 -14.33
CA GLY A 742 56.96 20.72 -15.30
C GLY A 742 56.56 19.90 -16.53
N ARG A 743 55.78 18.83 -16.36
CA ARG A 743 55.21 18.05 -17.48
C ARG A 743 54.18 18.85 -18.27
N LEU A 744 53.29 19.59 -17.60
CA LEU A 744 52.32 20.47 -18.24
C LEU A 744 53.02 21.56 -19.04
N ARG A 745 54.06 22.20 -18.48
CA ARG A 745 54.86 23.18 -19.22
C ARG A 745 55.50 22.55 -20.47
N ARG A 746 56.10 21.36 -20.35
CA ARG A 746 56.63 20.61 -21.52
C ARG A 746 55.56 20.28 -22.55
N TYR A 747 54.37 19.84 -22.13
CA TYR A 747 53.25 19.57 -23.02
C TYR A 747 52.77 20.84 -23.72
N THR A 748 52.56 21.93 -22.99
CA THR A 748 52.13 23.22 -23.54
C THR A 748 53.19 23.82 -24.46
N GLN A 749 54.48 23.66 -24.17
CA GLN A 749 55.56 24.02 -25.10
C GLN A 749 55.50 23.15 -26.36
N SER A 750 55.40 21.82 -26.24
CA SER A 750 55.28 20.92 -27.40
C SER A 750 54.00 21.13 -28.21
N SER A 751 52.91 21.53 -27.56
CA SER A 751 51.62 21.82 -28.19
C SER A 751 51.67 23.15 -28.92
N LYS A 752 52.45 24.14 -28.45
CA LYS A 752 52.69 25.38 -29.20
C LYS A 752 53.54 25.11 -30.45
N ASP A 753 54.54 24.23 -30.37
CA ASP A 753 55.32 23.79 -31.53
C ASP A 753 54.47 22.98 -32.52
N ASN A 754 53.56 22.13 -32.02
CA ASN A 754 52.62 21.38 -32.85
C ASN A 754 51.48 22.23 -33.44
N LEU A 755 50.98 23.26 -32.74
CA LEU A 755 49.99 24.20 -33.29
C LEU A 755 50.58 25.10 -34.37
N ALA A 756 51.86 25.49 -34.23
CA ALA A 756 52.58 26.21 -35.28
C ALA A 756 52.72 25.36 -36.56
N ASN A 757 52.92 24.05 -36.41
CA ASN A 757 52.99 23.11 -37.53
C ASN A 757 51.62 22.71 -38.09
N GLN A 758 50.56 22.65 -37.27
CA GLN A 758 49.19 22.31 -37.72
C GLN A 758 48.47 23.47 -38.41
N ARG A 759 48.77 24.74 -38.09
CA ARG A 759 48.19 25.89 -38.81
C ARG A 759 48.57 25.99 -40.29
N ARG A 760 49.56 25.20 -40.76
CA ARG A 760 49.94 25.16 -42.19
C ARG A 760 49.13 24.18 -43.04
N LYS A 761 48.18 23.41 -42.48
CA LYS A 761 47.25 22.57 -43.29
C LYS A 761 45.82 23.11 -43.23
N MET A 762 45.54 23.97 -44.20
CA MET A 762 44.31 24.23 -44.95
C MET A 762 42.94 24.41 -44.24
N PRO A 763 42.14 25.41 -44.68
CA PRO A 763 40.81 25.71 -44.21
C PRO A 763 39.77 24.76 -44.83
N GLY A 764 38.99 24.10 -43.99
CA GLY A 764 37.84 23.31 -44.39
C GLY A 764 36.67 23.62 -43.46
N ARG A 765 35.88 24.63 -43.81
CA ARG A 765 34.66 25.03 -43.12
C ARG A 765 33.58 23.98 -43.45
N ASN A 766 33.51 22.91 -42.67
CA ASN A 766 32.41 21.95 -42.78
C ASN A 766 31.17 22.57 -42.13
N HIS A 767 30.23 23.04 -42.96
CA HIS A 767 28.88 23.38 -42.55
C HIS A 767 28.17 22.11 -42.06
N MET A 768 28.23 21.85 -40.75
CA MET A 768 27.25 20.97 -40.10
C MET A 768 25.87 21.62 -40.26
N GLN A 769 24.89 20.88 -40.78
CA GLN A 769 23.53 21.39 -41.02
C GLN A 769 22.94 21.90 -39.70
N ASP A 770 22.37 23.11 -39.71
CA ASP A 770 21.77 23.74 -38.52
C ASP A 770 20.69 22.86 -37.84
N ALA A 771 20.06 21.96 -38.60
CA ALA A 771 19.14 20.94 -38.09
C ALA A 771 19.82 19.88 -37.20
N GLN A 772 21.05 19.48 -37.53
CA GLN A 772 21.82 18.57 -36.68
C GLN A 772 22.32 19.29 -35.42
N ILE A 773 22.64 20.59 -35.53
CA ILE A 773 23.02 21.42 -34.37
C ILE A 773 21.81 21.65 -33.46
N SER A 774 20.60 21.88 -33.99
CA SER A 774 19.39 22.05 -33.18
C SER A 774 18.97 20.73 -32.51
N GLN A 775 19.10 19.60 -33.20
CA GLN A 775 18.90 18.28 -32.61
C GLN A 775 19.94 17.97 -31.52
N LEU A 776 21.21 18.34 -31.74
CA LEU A 776 22.26 18.21 -30.73
C LEU A 776 22.01 19.13 -29.53
N LYS A 777 21.58 20.38 -29.74
CA LYS A 777 21.20 21.31 -28.66
C LYS A 777 20.02 20.78 -27.85
N SER A 778 18.99 20.26 -28.51
CA SER A 778 17.83 19.63 -27.85
C SER A 778 18.26 18.40 -27.03
N SER A 779 19.10 17.55 -27.61
CA SER A 779 19.63 16.36 -26.93
C SER A 779 20.54 16.73 -25.76
N LEU A 780 21.36 17.77 -25.90
CA LEU A 780 22.21 18.29 -24.84
C LEU A 780 21.39 18.95 -23.72
N ALA A 781 20.28 19.62 -24.05
CA ALA A 781 19.37 20.16 -23.05
C ALA A 781 18.69 19.03 -22.25
N LYS A 782 18.25 17.96 -22.92
CA LYS A 782 17.74 16.74 -22.25
C LYS A 782 18.80 16.08 -21.38
N LEU A 783 20.03 15.99 -21.87
CA LEU A 783 21.14 15.39 -21.11
C LEU A 783 21.54 16.27 -19.91
N SER A 784 21.53 17.60 -20.06
CA SER A 784 21.75 18.55 -18.97
C SER A 784 20.67 18.40 -17.88
N LEU A 785 19.41 18.21 -18.28
CA LEU A 785 18.31 17.93 -17.36
C LEU A 785 18.56 16.62 -16.58
N VAL A 786 18.84 15.52 -17.29
CA VAL A 786 19.15 14.21 -16.68
C VAL A 786 20.37 14.29 -15.76
N ASN A 787 21.40 15.04 -16.14
CA ASN A 787 22.60 15.22 -15.34
C ASN A 787 22.34 16.09 -14.10
N SER A 788 21.46 17.09 -14.21
CA SER A 788 21.02 17.90 -13.06
C SER A 788 20.19 17.08 -12.07
N GLU A 789 19.31 16.20 -12.55
CA GLU A 789 18.54 15.27 -11.72
C GLU A 789 19.47 14.23 -11.08
N SER A 790 20.40 13.67 -11.85
CA SER A 790 21.38 12.72 -11.34
C SER A 790 22.27 13.37 -10.28
N SER A 791 22.70 14.62 -10.48
CA SER A 791 23.46 15.38 -9.49
C SER A 791 22.65 15.64 -8.20
N LYS A 792 21.34 15.89 -8.31
CA LYS A 792 20.44 15.99 -7.14
C LYS A 792 20.32 14.66 -6.40
N LYS A 793 20.15 13.56 -7.13
CA LYS A 793 20.11 12.20 -6.58
C LYS A 793 21.42 11.84 -5.87
N VAL A 794 22.58 12.13 -6.48
CA VAL A 794 23.89 11.90 -5.86
C VAL A 794 24.07 12.74 -4.60
N LYS A 795 23.71 14.03 -4.61
CA LYS A 795 23.75 14.88 -3.40
C LYS A 795 22.84 14.35 -2.29
N LEU A 796 21.67 13.82 -2.62
CA LEU A 796 20.77 13.16 -1.66
C LEU A 796 21.43 11.91 -1.06
N VAL A 797 22.05 11.06 -1.88
CA VAL A 797 22.77 9.87 -1.41
C VAL A 797 23.97 10.26 -0.54
N GLU A 798 24.78 11.24 -0.94
CA GLU A 798 25.89 11.75 -0.12
C GLU A 798 25.42 12.33 1.22
N SER A 799 24.29 13.05 1.23
CA SER A 799 23.71 13.58 2.47
C SER A 799 23.19 12.47 3.40
N ALA A 800 22.58 11.42 2.83
CA ALA A 800 22.12 10.27 3.58
C ALA A 800 23.29 9.42 4.12
N LEU A 801 24.37 9.28 3.35
CA LEU A 801 25.59 8.60 3.79
C LEU A 801 26.30 9.38 4.90
N LYS A 802 26.46 10.70 4.78
CA LYS A 802 26.99 11.55 5.87
C LYS A 802 26.11 11.52 7.11
N GLY A 803 24.79 11.43 6.95
CA GLY A 803 23.84 11.23 8.04
C GLY A 803 24.05 9.89 8.76
N LYS A 804 24.25 8.81 8.00
CA LYS A 804 24.55 7.48 8.58
C LYS A 804 25.94 7.43 9.23
N GLU A 805 26.97 8.00 8.62
CA GLU A 805 28.33 8.07 9.21
C GLU A 805 28.37 8.91 10.49
N SER A 806 27.66 10.04 10.53
CA SER A 806 27.56 10.87 11.75
C SER A 806 26.73 10.20 12.86
N SER A 807 25.75 9.36 12.49
CA SER A 807 25.00 8.54 13.46
C SER A 807 25.87 7.40 14.00
N ILE A 808 26.58 6.67 13.14
CA ILE A 808 27.48 5.57 13.51
C ILE A 808 28.65 6.08 14.37
N ASN A 809 29.24 7.24 14.04
CA ASN A 809 30.31 7.82 14.86
C ASN A 809 29.81 8.31 16.23
N LYS A 810 28.54 8.73 16.35
CA LYS A 810 27.91 9.02 17.65
C LYS A 810 27.68 7.76 18.48
N THR A 811 27.38 6.62 17.84
CA THR A 811 27.21 5.32 18.51
C THR A 811 28.53 4.69 18.93
N ILE A 812 29.67 5.09 18.32
CA ILE A 812 31.01 4.59 18.68
C ILE A 812 31.68 5.49 19.74
N SER A 813 31.27 6.76 19.89
CA SER A 813 31.82 7.68 20.89
C SER A 813 31.03 7.75 22.21
N SER A 814 29.87 7.09 22.27
CA SER A 814 29.10 6.81 23.49
C SER A 814 29.45 5.41 23.98
#